data_AF-A0A973WEW7-F1
#
_entry.id   AF-A0A973WEW7-F1
#
_cell.length_a   1.000
_cell.length_b   1.000
_cell.length_c   1.000
_cell.angle_alpha   90.00
_cell.angle_beta   90.00
_cell.angle_gamma   90.00
#
_symmetry.space_group_name_H-M   'P 1'
#
loop_
_entity.id
_entity.type
_entity.pdbx_description
1 polymer ?
#
loop_
_entity_poly.entity_id
_entity_poly.type
_entity_poly.pdbx_seq_one_letter_code
_entity_poly.pdbx_strand_id
1 'polypeptide(L)'
;MWARLAWLFHVGPRVFSFGSSTEDDRLLIAPQDLRTADGTNAADIYGGRFLFSGHLVETNGASPFEMEGMHKEWLRELHSFGWIRDLRAADSNISRQNARALVDDWLHLSRRRNRTGWETDVVNRRVMMWLAHSPFILADGDHAFYARFVKSLERQVRFLRRAASGSTNEVLRLQIALTLTAASVALSSERRTLKYSIRGLDQELQRQILTDGGHISRNPGAMIEILADLLPVRQALVSQGIELPASMMQSVDRMMPMMRFFRHSDGSYAQFNGMGQTPHDLVATILAYDDARGGAPDNVPHTGYQRLTGGGAVVIVDAGKAPTLDMSRDAHAGFLSFELSSGRHRLVVNCGVSARAGQQWRRVSRSTPAHSTVTIEDTNSARFLNAPALQGFLGTPIVSGPRNVEVSREDSADGQKVVASHDGYVEDFGLKHLRSLQLSPDGGLLSGVDVFTNEVPQKLGEYNFAVRFHIHPGVTIAHTGEGEQVQLVCRDGEVWEFDSPGADLAVEESVFLSDASGPRRAEQIVLYGNVAETPSIAWQFRKVSEATREYAPMPAVSQFDFDAFAEPVAEPEPTAPADFDDYGDDYLDDEYPDDAYEEDFDEGSDEVRGEAFDQSSVVGSNAYLEPEGDLVEEEELLVAPMKVPLAPSADRQSIETMTAAFLGEALANSDSADSEETAPYEDPTQR
;
A
#
# COMPACT_ATOMS: atom_id res chain seq x y z
N MET A 1 26.20 -13.22 -8.10
CA MET A 1 25.84 -14.12 -9.22
C MET A 1 25.77 -15.60 -8.79
N TRP A 2 26.82 -16.14 -8.17
CA TRP A 2 26.95 -17.56 -7.76
C TRP A 2 25.79 -18.14 -6.93
N ALA A 3 25.10 -17.34 -6.10
CA ALA A 3 23.89 -17.78 -5.40
C ALA A 3 22.77 -18.30 -6.32
N ARG A 4 22.80 -17.99 -7.63
CA ARG A 4 21.86 -18.52 -8.65
C ARG A 4 22.40 -19.75 -9.39
N LEU A 5 23.69 -20.09 -9.26
CA LEU A 5 24.27 -21.35 -9.74
C LEU A 5 24.07 -22.49 -8.73
N ALA A 6 24.09 -22.19 -7.42
CA ALA A 6 23.74 -23.15 -6.37
C ALA A 6 22.34 -23.78 -6.58
N TRP A 7 21.41 -23.02 -7.16
CA TRP A 7 20.04 -23.47 -7.51
C TRP A 7 19.99 -24.69 -8.44
N LEU A 8 21.04 -24.96 -9.22
CA LEU A 8 21.11 -26.13 -10.12
C LEU A 8 21.59 -27.42 -9.43
N PHE A 9 22.23 -27.34 -8.26
CA PHE A 9 22.88 -28.50 -7.63
C PHE A 9 22.65 -28.67 -6.12
N HIS A 10 22.06 -27.70 -5.42
CA HIS A 10 21.65 -27.89 -4.02
C HIS A 10 20.29 -28.60 -3.92
N VAL A 11 20.34 -29.89 -3.54
CA VAL A 11 19.16 -30.65 -3.13
C VAL A 11 18.71 -30.14 -1.76
N GLY A 12 17.83 -29.15 -1.76
CA GLY A 12 17.11 -28.71 -0.57
C GLY A 12 16.33 -29.87 0.09
N PRO A 13 15.98 -29.77 1.38
CA PRO A 13 15.38 -30.86 2.13
C PRO A 13 14.13 -31.39 1.42
N ARG A 14 14.10 -32.71 1.19
CA ARG A 14 13.15 -33.41 0.30
C ARG A 14 11.73 -32.85 0.41
N VAL A 15 11.26 -32.22 -0.67
CA VAL A 15 9.86 -31.83 -0.84
C VAL A 15 9.03 -33.11 -0.96
N PHE A 16 8.48 -33.55 0.16
CA PHE A 16 7.60 -34.72 0.19
C PHE A 16 6.30 -34.42 -0.56
N SER A 17 6.11 -35.10 -1.69
CA SER A 17 4.81 -35.21 -2.35
C SER A 17 3.97 -36.24 -1.59
N PHE A 18 3.10 -35.78 -0.70
CA PHE A 18 2.08 -36.59 -0.03
C PHE A 18 0.68 -36.14 -0.42
N GLY A 19 -0.28 -37.08 -0.36
CA GLY A 19 -1.71 -36.83 -0.43
C GLY A 19 -2.26 -36.53 -1.83
N SER A 20 -2.99 -37.49 -2.39
CA SER A 20 -4.23 -37.14 -3.08
C SER A 20 -5.24 -36.63 -2.04
N SER A 21 -6.12 -35.70 -2.43
CA SER A 21 -7.21 -35.17 -1.59
C SER A 21 -7.97 -36.29 -0.88
N THR A 22 -8.02 -36.23 0.46
CA THR A 22 -8.94 -37.01 1.28
C THR A 22 -10.30 -36.34 1.33
N GLU A 23 -11.37 -37.10 1.59
CA GLU A 23 -12.77 -36.64 1.47
C GLU A 23 -13.22 -35.56 2.50
N ASP A 24 -12.30 -35.07 3.34
CA ASP A 24 -12.53 -34.11 4.42
C ASP A 24 -11.74 -32.79 4.29
N ASP A 25 -11.38 -32.37 3.06
CA ASP A 25 -10.91 -31.00 2.75
C ASP A 25 -12.07 -29.97 2.90
N ARG A 26 -12.49 -29.77 4.14
CA ARG A 26 -13.53 -28.82 4.57
C ARG A 26 -12.92 -27.47 4.93
N LEU A 27 -13.64 -26.39 4.62
CA LEU A 27 -13.37 -25.07 5.17
C LEU A 27 -13.94 -25.00 6.60
N LEU A 28 -13.05 -24.85 7.58
CA LEU A 28 -13.36 -24.85 9.01
C LEU A 28 -13.68 -23.45 9.55
N ILE A 29 -13.07 -22.42 8.97
CA ILE A 29 -13.22 -21.02 9.38
C ILE A 29 -12.85 -20.07 8.24
N ALA A 30 -13.59 -18.96 8.15
CA ALA A 30 -13.22 -17.79 7.36
C ALA A 30 -12.62 -16.71 8.28
N PRO A 31 -11.38 -16.22 8.04
CA PRO A 31 -10.86 -15.03 8.69
C PRO A 31 -11.73 -13.81 8.37
N GLN A 32 -11.75 -12.79 9.24
CA GLN A 32 -12.40 -11.52 8.92
C GLN A 32 -11.58 -10.73 7.89
N ASP A 33 -12.22 -9.91 7.07
CA ASP A 33 -11.56 -8.86 6.27
C ASP A 33 -11.78 -7.52 6.98
N LEU A 34 -10.71 -6.84 7.37
CA LEU A 34 -10.79 -5.55 8.07
C LEU A 34 -10.81 -4.35 7.13
N ARG A 35 -10.65 -4.55 5.81
CA ARG A 35 -10.57 -3.45 4.85
C ARG A 35 -11.97 -2.99 4.45
N THR A 36 -12.16 -1.66 4.45
CA THR A 36 -13.42 -0.98 4.14
C THR A 36 -14.02 -1.47 2.82
N ALA A 37 -15.31 -1.75 2.84
CA ALA A 37 -16.09 -2.22 1.72
C ALA A 37 -17.14 -1.17 1.34
N ASP A 38 -17.42 -1.03 0.05
CA ASP A 38 -18.42 -0.10 -0.47
C ASP A 38 -19.54 -0.88 -1.17
N GLY A 39 -20.74 -0.90 -0.56
CA GLY A 39 -21.89 -1.59 -1.13
C GLY A 39 -22.42 -0.97 -2.43
N THR A 40 -22.06 0.27 -2.77
CA THR A 40 -22.51 0.93 -4.01
C THR A 40 -21.82 0.35 -5.24
N ASN A 41 -20.52 0.03 -5.14
CA ASN A 41 -19.72 -0.64 -6.18
C ASN A 41 -20.30 -2.00 -6.62
N ALA A 42 -21.13 -2.63 -5.77
CA ALA A 42 -21.82 -3.87 -6.12
C ALA A 42 -22.84 -3.71 -7.26
N ALA A 43 -23.45 -2.53 -7.41
CA ALA A 43 -24.41 -2.24 -8.47
C ALA A 43 -23.71 -2.09 -9.83
N ASP A 44 -22.57 -1.39 -9.86
CA ASP A 44 -21.74 -1.27 -11.07
C ASP A 44 -21.18 -2.63 -11.50
N ILE A 45 -20.60 -3.41 -10.58
CA ILE A 45 -20.10 -4.77 -10.87
C ILE A 45 -21.23 -5.70 -11.37
N TYR A 46 -22.48 -5.50 -10.94
CA TYR A 46 -23.64 -6.22 -11.49
C TYR A 46 -24.06 -5.72 -12.88
N GLY A 47 -23.95 -4.41 -13.14
CA GLY A 47 -24.12 -3.81 -14.47
C GLY A 47 -22.98 -4.09 -15.46
N GLY A 48 -21.99 -4.93 -15.10
CA GLY A 48 -20.82 -5.21 -15.94
C GLY A 48 -19.79 -4.09 -15.99
N ARG A 49 -19.82 -3.16 -15.02
CA ARG A 49 -18.92 -2.01 -14.88
C ARG A 49 -17.84 -2.29 -13.83
N PHE A 50 -16.59 -2.14 -14.22
CA PHE A 50 -15.44 -2.47 -13.38
C PHE A 50 -14.46 -1.29 -13.32
N LEU A 51 -14.63 -0.43 -12.32
CA LEU A 51 -13.76 0.70 -12.03
C LEU A 51 -12.59 0.27 -11.14
N PHE A 52 -11.45 -0.07 -11.73
CA PHE A 52 -10.24 -0.49 -11.01
C PHE A 52 -9.02 0.35 -11.39
N SER A 53 -8.14 0.65 -10.43
CA SER A 53 -6.96 1.52 -10.61
C SER A 53 -7.28 2.86 -11.31
N GLY A 54 -8.49 3.40 -11.15
CA GLY A 54 -8.95 4.63 -11.83
C GLY A 54 -9.33 4.46 -13.32
N HIS A 55 -9.45 3.23 -13.82
CA HIS A 55 -9.87 2.93 -15.19
C HIS A 55 -11.24 2.23 -15.13
N LEU A 56 -12.25 2.78 -15.81
CA LEU A 56 -13.55 2.11 -15.98
C LEU A 56 -13.50 1.18 -17.20
N VAL A 57 -14.04 -0.03 -17.05
CA VAL A 57 -14.23 -0.99 -18.14
C VAL A 57 -15.65 -1.52 -18.08
N GLU A 58 -16.39 -1.40 -19.18
CA GLU A 58 -17.71 -2.01 -19.36
C GLU A 58 -17.58 -3.31 -20.16
N THR A 59 -18.06 -4.44 -19.64
CA THR A 59 -17.90 -5.75 -20.30
C THR A 59 -19.02 -6.09 -21.27
N ASN A 60 -20.11 -5.31 -21.30
CA ASN A 60 -21.27 -5.53 -22.17
C ASN A 60 -21.86 -6.95 -22.08
N GLY A 61 -21.82 -7.55 -20.89
CA GLY A 61 -22.31 -8.92 -20.64
C GLY A 61 -21.26 -10.03 -20.85
N ALA A 62 -20.08 -9.72 -21.37
CA ALA A 62 -18.94 -10.64 -21.37
C ALA A 62 -18.33 -10.77 -19.95
N SER A 63 -17.54 -11.82 -19.73
CA SER A 63 -16.79 -11.98 -18.48
C SER A 63 -15.63 -10.98 -18.40
N PRO A 64 -15.42 -10.26 -17.29
CA PRO A 64 -14.31 -9.30 -17.15
C PRO A 64 -12.93 -9.95 -17.30
N PHE A 65 -12.83 -11.27 -17.11
CA PHE A 65 -11.60 -12.04 -17.25
C PHE A 65 -11.22 -12.40 -18.70
N GLU A 66 -12.10 -12.12 -19.68
CA GLU A 66 -11.83 -12.27 -21.12
C GLU A 66 -11.41 -10.96 -21.80
N MET A 67 -11.47 -9.82 -21.10
CA MET A 67 -11.13 -8.50 -21.65
C MET A 67 -9.64 -8.40 -22.00
N GLU A 68 -9.33 -8.28 -23.29
CA GLU A 68 -7.95 -8.10 -23.80
C GLU A 68 -7.50 -6.63 -23.81
N GLY A 69 -6.19 -6.38 -23.95
CA GLY A 69 -5.62 -5.02 -24.04
C GLY A 69 -5.61 -4.20 -22.74
N MET A 70 -6.30 -4.65 -21.70
CA MET A 70 -6.52 -3.91 -20.44
C MET A 70 -5.23 -3.52 -19.70
N HIS A 71 -5.29 -2.38 -19.01
CA HIS A 71 -4.17 -1.85 -18.21
C HIS A 71 -3.74 -2.84 -17.12
N LYS A 72 -2.42 -2.94 -16.89
CA LYS A 72 -1.85 -3.97 -16.01
C LYS A 72 -2.38 -3.88 -14.57
N GLU A 73 -2.49 -2.68 -14.00
CA GLU A 73 -2.94 -2.55 -12.60
C GLU A 73 -4.45 -2.81 -12.45
N TRP A 74 -5.28 -2.42 -13.43
CA TRP A 74 -6.69 -2.83 -13.52
C TRP A 74 -6.83 -4.37 -13.51
N LEU A 75 -6.01 -5.07 -14.31
CA LEU A 75 -5.95 -6.54 -14.30
C LEU A 75 -5.47 -7.11 -12.96
N ARG A 76 -4.59 -6.42 -12.22
CA ARG A 76 -4.12 -6.85 -10.89
C ARG A 76 -5.21 -6.71 -9.85
N GLU A 77 -5.95 -5.60 -9.85
CA GLU A 77 -7.11 -5.40 -8.99
C GLU A 77 -8.24 -6.39 -9.30
N LEU A 78 -8.63 -6.55 -10.57
CA LEU A 78 -9.61 -7.56 -10.99
C LEU A 78 -9.24 -8.96 -10.48
N HIS A 79 -8.03 -9.44 -10.81
CA HIS A 79 -7.57 -10.77 -10.40
C HIS A 79 -7.22 -10.88 -8.92
N SER A 80 -7.22 -9.80 -8.14
CA SER A 80 -7.03 -9.84 -6.69
C SER A 80 -8.30 -10.25 -5.92
N PHE A 81 -9.48 -10.14 -6.56
CA PHE A 81 -10.79 -10.32 -5.94
C PHE A 81 -11.04 -9.45 -4.69
N GLY A 82 -10.31 -8.34 -4.54
CA GLY A 82 -10.54 -7.39 -3.44
C GLY A 82 -11.98 -6.90 -3.38
N TRP A 83 -12.61 -6.71 -4.55
CA TRP A 83 -13.99 -6.26 -4.75
C TRP A 83 -15.08 -7.24 -4.29
N ILE A 84 -14.75 -8.50 -3.90
CA ILE A 84 -15.76 -9.39 -3.29
C ILE A 84 -16.30 -8.80 -1.99
N ARG A 85 -15.48 -8.05 -1.24
CA ARG A 85 -15.92 -7.39 0.01
C ARG A 85 -17.07 -6.39 -0.23
N ASP A 86 -17.06 -5.74 -1.38
CA ASP A 86 -18.05 -4.75 -1.82
C ASP A 86 -19.37 -5.44 -2.18
N LEU A 87 -19.31 -6.53 -2.95
CA LEU A 87 -20.46 -7.40 -3.22
C LEU A 87 -21.06 -7.98 -1.92
N ARG A 88 -20.23 -8.31 -0.93
CA ARG A 88 -20.67 -8.77 0.39
C ARG A 88 -21.31 -7.64 1.22
N ALA A 89 -20.82 -6.42 1.13
CA ALA A 89 -21.37 -5.27 1.86
C ALA A 89 -22.77 -4.86 1.38
N ALA A 90 -23.12 -5.18 0.12
CA ALA A 90 -24.47 -5.01 -0.41
C ALA A 90 -25.48 -6.08 0.06
N ASP A 91 -25.03 -7.14 0.75
CA ASP A 91 -25.77 -8.24 1.40
C ASP A 91 -27.06 -8.73 0.68
N SER A 92 -27.03 -8.79 -0.65
CA SER A 92 -28.17 -9.23 -1.46
C SER A 92 -27.95 -10.60 -2.10
N ASN A 93 -29.03 -11.34 -2.35
CA ASN A 93 -28.99 -12.60 -3.09
C ASN A 93 -28.41 -12.42 -4.51
N ILE A 94 -28.64 -11.27 -5.14
CA ILE A 94 -28.12 -10.93 -6.47
C ILE A 94 -26.59 -10.73 -6.40
N SER A 95 -26.12 -9.94 -5.43
CA SER A 95 -24.68 -9.71 -5.20
C SER A 95 -23.93 -11.01 -4.89
N ARG A 96 -24.57 -11.93 -4.15
CA ARG A 96 -24.06 -13.27 -3.83
C ARG A 96 -23.96 -14.16 -5.07
N GLN A 97 -25.02 -14.21 -5.89
CA GLN A 97 -25.04 -14.95 -7.15
C GLN A 97 -24.00 -14.41 -8.14
N ASN A 98 -23.87 -13.09 -8.27
CA ASN A 98 -22.85 -12.44 -9.09
C ASN A 98 -21.43 -12.78 -8.63
N ALA A 99 -21.15 -12.68 -7.32
CA ALA A 99 -19.86 -13.07 -6.76
C ALA A 99 -19.52 -14.54 -7.06
N ARG A 100 -20.50 -15.44 -6.99
CA ARG A 100 -20.33 -16.86 -7.33
C ARG A 100 -20.04 -17.07 -8.81
N ALA A 101 -20.80 -16.42 -9.69
CA ALA A 101 -20.62 -16.49 -11.14
C ALA A 101 -19.23 -15.99 -11.56
N LEU A 102 -18.81 -14.81 -11.10
CA LEU A 102 -17.49 -14.25 -11.40
C LEU A 102 -16.33 -15.12 -10.84
N VAL A 103 -16.53 -15.80 -9.71
CA VAL A 103 -15.56 -16.77 -9.20
C VAL A 103 -15.50 -18.02 -10.10
N ASP A 104 -16.64 -18.52 -10.59
CA ASP A 104 -16.66 -19.72 -11.45
C ASP A 104 -16.13 -19.44 -12.87
N ASP A 105 -16.48 -18.30 -13.46
CA ASP A 105 -15.85 -17.76 -14.67
C ASP A 105 -14.32 -17.83 -14.56
N TRP A 106 -13.77 -17.33 -13.45
CA TRP A 106 -12.34 -17.39 -13.21
C TRP A 106 -11.82 -18.81 -12.99
N LEU A 107 -12.57 -19.70 -12.33
CA LEU A 107 -12.20 -21.12 -12.19
C LEU A 107 -12.11 -21.83 -13.55
N HIS A 108 -12.96 -21.46 -14.51
CA HIS A 108 -12.94 -21.96 -15.88
C HIS A 108 -11.83 -21.30 -16.72
N LEU A 109 -11.74 -19.97 -16.72
CA LEU A 109 -10.85 -19.18 -17.57
C LEU A 109 -9.38 -19.15 -17.11
N SER A 110 -9.09 -19.22 -15.81
CA SER A 110 -7.71 -19.20 -15.24
C SER A 110 -6.82 -20.39 -15.64
N ARG A 111 -7.39 -21.35 -16.37
CA ARG A 111 -6.68 -22.42 -17.08
C ARG A 111 -5.91 -21.90 -18.30
N ARG A 112 -6.40 -20.83 -18.94
CA ARG A 112 -5.65 -20.02 -19.92
C ARG A 112 -4.61 -19.19 -19.15
N ARG A 113 -3.41 -19.03 -19.73
CA ARG A 113 -2.20 -18.61 -19.00
C ARG A 113 -2.08 -17.08 -18.81
N ASN A 114 -3.09 -16.45 -18.20
CA ASN A 114 -3.04 -15.03 -17.84
C ASN A 114 -1.85 -14.80 -16.89
N ARG A 115 -0.85 -14.03 -17.33
CA ARG A 115 0.40 -13.80 -16.58
C ARG A 115 0.16 -12.95 -15.34
N THR A 116 -0.69 -11.93 -15.45
CA THR A 116 -1.00 -10.96 -14.40
C THR A 116 -1.77 -11.61 -13.24
N GLY A 117 -2.76 -12.45 -13.53
CA GLY A 117 -3.53 -13.18 -12.51
C GLY A 117 -2.74 -14.22 -11.71
N TRP A 118 -1.51 -14.54 -12.14
CA TRP A 118 -0.56 -15.41 -11.46
C TRP A 118 0.69 -14.67 -10.95
N GLU A 119 0.68 -13.33 -10.87
CA GLU A 119 1.70 -12.59 -10.11
C GLU A 119 1.54 -12.83 -8.60
N THR A 120 2.66 -12.94 -7.88
CA THR A 120 2.68 -13.50 -6.52
C THR A 120 1.83 -12.71 -5.52
N ASP A 121 1.84 -11.39 -5.62
CA ASP A 121 1.02 -10.48 -4.81
C ASP A 121 -0.47 -10.57 -5.15
N VAL A 122 -0.82 -10.68 -6.44
CA VAL A 122 -2.20 -10.90 -6.90
C VAL A 122 -2.75 -12.24 -6.39
N VAL A 123 -1.97 -13.32 -6.48
CA VAL A 123 -2.35 -14.63 -5.94
C VAL A 123 -2.46 -14.58 -4.41
N ASN A 124 -1.55 -13.86 -3.73
CA ASN A 124 -1.58 -13.70 -2.28
C ASN A 124 -2.87 -13.02 -1.82
N ARG A 125 -3.20 -11.85 -2.41
CA ARG A 125 -4.42 -11.11 -2.10
C ARG A 125 -5.67 -11.94 -2.40
N ARG A 126 -5.72 -12.61 -3.57
CA ARG A 126 -6.86 -13.45 -3.95
C ARG A 126 -7.09 -14.62 -3.00
N VAL A 127 -6.04 -15.30 -2.54
CA VAL A 127 -6.19 -16.38 -1.55
C VAL A 127 -6.75 -15.83 -0.23
N MET A 128 -6.28 -14.67 0.25
CA MET A 128 -6.84 -14.07 1.47
C MET A 128 -8.32 -13.69 1.30
N MET A 129 -8.69 -13.08 0.17
CA MET A 129 -10.08 -12.71 -0.14
C MET A 129 -11.00 -13.92 -0.28
N TRP A 130 -10.55 -14.96 -0.98
CA TRP A 130 -11.30 -16.20 -1.14
C TRP A 130 -11.49 -16.94 0.19
N LEU A 131 -10.54 -16.87 1.12
CA LEU A 131 -10.70 -17.41 2.46
C LEU A 131 -11.70 -16.60 3.29
N ALA A 132 -11.50 -15.28 3.37
CA ALA A 132 -12.30 -14.39 4.23
C ALA A 132 -13.78 -14.30 3.79
N HIS A 133 -14.02 -14.29 2.48
CA HIS A 133 -15.38 -14.21 1.93
C HIS A 133 -15.93 -15.58 1.49
N SER A 134 -15.26 -16.69 1.84
CA SER A 134 -15.71 -18.05 1.49
C SER A 134 -17.16 -18.38 1.88
N PRO A 135 -17.72 -17.96 3.04
CA PRO A 135 -19.11 -18.29 3.37
C PRO A 135 -20.11 -17.59 2.46
N PHE A 136 -19.77 -16.39 1.96
CA PHE A 136 -20.59 -15.63 1.02
C PHE A 136 -20.52 -16.22 -0.39
N ILE A 137 -19.32 -16.60 -0.85
CA ILE A 137 -19.10 -17.22 -2.18
C ILE A 137 -19.77 -18.60 -2.28
N LEU A 138 -19.65 -19.42 -1.23
CA LEU A 138 -20.05 -20.83 -1.24
C LEU A 138 -21.49 -21.08 -0.77
N ALA A 139 -22.13 -20.14 -0.06
CA ALA A 139 -23.57 -20.22 0.22
C ALA A 139 -24.34 -20.40 -1.10
N ASP A 140 -25.34 -21.30 -1.08
CA ASP A 140 -26.20 -21.67 -2.21
C ASP A 140 -25.44 -22.16 -3.47
N GLY A 141 -24.17 -22.57 -3.32
CA GLY A 141 -23.38 -23.21 -4.37
C GLY A 141 -23.56 -24.73 -4.39
N ASP A 142 -23.41 -25.35 -5.56
CA ASP A 142 -23.51 -26.81 -5.71
C ASP A 142 -22.20 -27.52 -5.29
N HIS A 143 -22.28 -28.85 -5.11
CA HIS A 143 -21.11 -29.63 -4.71
C HIS A 143 -19.99 -29.63 -5.77
N ALA A 144 -20.32 -29.54 -7.06
CA ALA A 144 -19.31 -29.46 -8.11
C ALA A 144 -18.57 -28.10 -8.08
N PHE A 145 -19.26 -26.99 -7.80
CA PHE A 145 -18.64 -25.68 -7.60
C PHE A 145 -17.74 -25.68 -6.36
N TYR A 146 -18.22 -26.19 -5.22
CA TYR A 146 -17.39 -26.35 -4.01
C TYR A 146 -16.10 -27.12 -4.32
N ALA A 147 -16.19 -28.25 -5.02
CA ALA A 147 -15.04 -29.06 -5.42
C ALA A 147 -14.11 -28.35 -6.42
N ARG A 148 -14.63 -27.51 -7.34
CA ARG A 148 -13.80 -26.65 -8.21
C ARG A 148 -13.06 -25.58 -7.40
N PHE A 149 -13.75 -24.92 -6.47
CA PHE A 149 -13.24 -23.83 -5.64
C PHE A 149 -12.09 -24.30 -4.75
N VAL A 150 -12.31 -25.32 -3.91
CA VAL A 150 -11.28 -25.82 -2.97
C VAL A 150 -10.03 -26.31 -3.72
N LYS A 151 -10.20 -27.08 -4.79
CA LYS A 151 -9.11 -27.60 -5.65
C LYS A 151 -8.31 -26.49 -6.35
N SER A 152 -8.90 -25.33 -6.55
CA SER A 152 -8.22 -24.14 -7.08
C SER A 152 -7.52 -23.34 -5.98
N LEU A 153 -8.18 -23.14 -4.84
CA LEU A 153 -7.60 -22.50 -3.65
C LEU A 153 -6.34 -23.23 -3.19
N GLU A 154 -6.39 -24.56 -3.10
CA GLU A 154 -5.25 -25.46 -2.93
C GLU A 154 -4.11 -25.21 -3.93
N ARG A 155 -4.42 -25.06 -5.23
CA ARG A 155 -3.43 -24.85 -6.30
C ARG A 155 -2.69 -23.54 -6.06
N GLN A 156 -3.40 -22.51 -5.63
CA GLN A 156 -2.88 -21.19 -5.32
C GLN A 156 -2.04 -21.19 -4.04
N VAL A 157 -2.50 -21.83 -2.96
CA VAL A 157 -1.71 -22.05 -1.74
C VAL A 157 -0.42 -22.82 -2.06
N ARG A 158 -0.50 -23.87 -2.90
CA ARG A 158 0.66 -24.66 -3.38
C ARG A 158 1.56 -23.90 -4.35
N PHE A 159 1.10 -22.80 -4.95
CA PHE A 159 1.92 -21.83 -5.69
C PHE A 159 2.64 -20.88 -4.72
N LEU A 160 1.91 -20.27 -3.77
CA LEU A 160 2.47 -19.37 -2.75
C LEU A 160 3.56 -20.06 -1.90
N ARG A 161 3.36 -21.33 -1.50
CA ARG A 161 4.39 -22.14 -0.82
C ARG A 161 5.71 -22.29 -1.60
N ARG A 162 5.68 -22.18 -2.94
CA ARG A 162 6.89 -22.19 -3.78
C ARG A 162 7.45 -20.79 -4.04
N ALA A 163 6.61 -19.77 -4.02
CA ALA A 163 7.00 -18.37 -4.21
C ALA A 163 7.62 -17.75 -2.93
N ALA A 164 7.23 -18.21 -1.74
CA ALA A 164 7.67 -17.68 -0.45
C ALA A 164 9.20 -17.55 -0.33
N SER A 165 9.95 -18.58 -0.71
CA SER A 165 11.42 -18.60 -0.65
C SER A 165 12.12 -17.91 -1.84
N GLY A 166 11.35 -17.31 -2.76
CA GLY A 166 11.86 -16.68 -3.99
C GLY A 166 11.41 -15.24 -4.23
N SER A 167 10.63 -14.65 -3.30
CA SER A 167 10.21 -13.25 -3.40
C SER A 167 11.38 -12.30 -3.13
N THR A 168 11.63 -11.38 -4.05
CA THR A 168 12.54 -10.23 -3.88
C THR A 168 11.86 -9.04 -3.16
N ASN A 169 10.56 -9.14 -2.87
CA ASN A 169 9.85 -8.20 -1.99
C ASN A 169 9.66 -8.86 -0.62
N GLU A 170 10.28 -8.27 0.39
CA GLU A 170 10.29 -8.77 1.76
C GLU A 170 8.96 -8.59 2.48
N VAL A 171 8.29 -7.43 2.33
CA VAL A 171 6.93 -7.19 2.86
C VAL A 171 5.98 -8.28 2.37
N LEU A 172 6.10 -8.63 1.08
CA LEU A 172 5.31 -9.69 0.47
C LEU A 172 5.64 -11.08 1.04
N ARG A 173 6.85 -11.35 1.56
CA ARG A 173 7.16 -12.61 2.25
C ARG A 173 6.35 -12.75 3.54
N LEU A 174 6.25 -11.69 4.34
CA LEU A 174 5.43 -11.68 5.55
C LEU A 174 3.93 -11.81 5.21
N GLN A 175 3.46 -11.11 4.17
CA GLN A 175 2.08 -11.28 3.67
C GLN A 175 1.79 -12.70 3.13
N ILE A 176 2.78 -13.37 2.53
CA ILE A 176 2.69 -14.78 2.15
C ILE A 176 2.66 -15.68 3.38
N ALA A 177 3.49 -15.43 4.40
CA ALA A 177 3.48 -16.21 5.63
C ALA A 177 2.16 -16.08 6.40
N LEU A 178 1.55 -14.89 6.41
CA LEU A 178 0.19 -14.63 6.89
C LEU A 178 -0.84 -15.44 6.11
N THR A 179 -0.86 -15.31 4.78
CA THR A 179 -1.82 -16.00 3.89
C THR A 179 -1.68 -17.52 3.94
N LEU A 180 -0.45 -18.05 4.06
CA LEU A 180 -0.20 -19.47 4.25
C LEU A 180 -0.65 -19.97 5.62
N THR A 181 -0.56 -19.14 6.66
CA THR A 181 -1.08 -19.45 8.00
C THR A 181 -2.62 -19.43 7.99
N ALA A 182 -3.23 -18.38 7.44
CA ALA A 182 -4.68 -18.29 7.21
C ALA A 182 -5.22 -19.54 6.50
N ALA A 183 -4.61 -19.90 5.35
CA ALA A 183 -4.99 -21.09 4.58
C ALA A 183 -4.81 -22.40 5.36
N SER A 184 -3.81 -22.50 6.25
CA SER A 184 -3.54 -23.72 7.03
C SER A 184 -4.40 -23.87 8.29
N VAL A 185 -5.14 -22.81 8.66
CA VAL A 185 -6.15 -22.80 9.73
C VAL A 185 -7.56 -22.96 9.13
N ALA A 186 -7.81 -22.30 7.99
CA ALA A 186 -9.11 -22.29 7.32
C ALA A 186 -9.41 -23.59 6.56
N LEU A 187 -8.45 -24.15 5.82
CA LEU A 187 -8.55 -25.50 5.24
C LEU A 187 -8.15 -26.51 6.32
N SER A 188 -8.88 -27.63 6.42
CA SER A 188 -8.68 -28.76 7.36
C SER A 188 -7.32 -29.48 7.20
N SER A 189 -6.24 -28.74 7.47
CA SER A 189 -4.87 -29.11 7.12
C SER A 189 -4.24 -30.03 8.15
N GLU A 190 -3.32 -30.90 7.69
CA GLU A 190 -2.47 -31.67 8.60
C GLU A 190 -1.84 -30.77 9.69
N ARG A 191 -1.88 -31.23 10.95
CA ARG A 191 -1.25 -30.53 12.09
C ARG A 191 0.24 -30.21 11.86
N ARG A 192 0.93 -30.96 10.99
CA ARG A 192 2.31 -30.71 10.56
C ARG A 192 2.41 -29.47 9.67
N THR A 193 1.52 -29.32 8.70
CA THR A 193 1.43 -28.17 7.79
C THR A 193 1.11 -26.90 8.56
N LEU A 194 0.11 -26.94 9.45
CA LEU A 194 -0.22 -25.83 10.35
C LEU A 194 0.98 -25.37 11.18
N LYS A 195 1.67 -26.31 11.86
CA LYS A 195 2.89 -26.00 12.64
C LYS A 195 4.05 -25.47 11.79
N TYR A 196 4.11 -25.80 10.50
CA TYR A 196 5.11 -25.23 9.59
C TYR A 196 4.77 -23.80 9.18
N SER A 197 3.51 -23.52 8.79
CA SER A 197 3.06 -22.17 8.45
C SER A 197 3.22 -21.19 9.61
N ILE A 198 2.81 -21.58 10.83
CA ILE A 198 2.97 -20.77 12.03
C ILE A 198 4.45 -20.43 12.30
N ARG A 199 5.37 -21.38 12.10
CA ARG A 199 6.83 -21.14 12.25
C ARG A 199 7.39 -20.22 11.15
N GLY A 200 6.88 -20.29 9.93
CA GLY A 200 7.24 -19.36 8.86
C GLY A 200 6.80 -17.92 9.20
N LEU A 201 5.58 -17.77 9.72
CA LEU A 201 5.05 -16.48 10.17
C LEU A 201 5.82 -15.92 11.37
N ASP A 202 6.13 -16.75 12.35
CA ASP A 202 7.00 -16.41 13.50
C ASP A 202 8.38 -15.87 13.03
N GLN A 203 9.01 -16.54 12.07
CA GLN A 203 10.30 -16.12 11.50
C GLN A 203 10.22 -14.79 10.73
N GLU A 204 9.18 -14.58 9.90
CA GLU A 204 9.03 -13.32 9.16
C GLU A 204 8.64 -12.15 10.09
N LEU A 205 7.85 -12.38 11.13
CA LEU A 205 7.55 -11.37 12.15
C LEU A 205 8.80 -10.96 12.93
N GLN A 206 9.60 -11.92 13.40
CA GLN A 206 10.89 -11.64 14.07
C GLN A 206 11.90 -10.93 13.15
N ARG A 207 11.88 -11.23 11.84
CA ARG A 207 12.75 -10.58 10.85
C ARG A 207 12.34 -9.14 10.54
N GLN A 208 11.04 -8.87 10.43
CA GLN A 208 10.54 -7.64 9.79
C GLN A 208 9.89 -6.62 10.75
N ILE A 209 9.47 -7.03 11.97
CA ILE A 209 8.89 -6.13 12.99
C ILE A 209 9.92 -5.80 14.07
N LEU A 210 10.46 -4.59 14.01
CA LEU A 210 11.56 -4.10 14.85
C LEU A 210 11.14 -3.92 16.32
N THR A 211 12.13 -3.81 17.21
CA THR A 211 11.94 -3.71 18.67
C THR A 211 11.11 -2.50 19.10
N ASP A 212 11.06 -1.42 18.31
CA ASP A 212 10.20 -0.25 18.50
C ASP A 212 8.82 -0.37 17.81
N GLY A 213 8.53 -1.50 17.18
CA GLY A 213 7.25 -1.80 16.54
C GLY A 213 7.13 -1.40 15.07
N GLY A 214 8.12 -0.72 14.51
CA GLY A 214 8.09 -0.37 13.09
C GLY A 214 8.49 -1.51 12.16
N HIS A 215 8.13 -1.36 10.89
CA HIS A 215 8.50 -2.31 9.85
C HIS A 215 9.88 -1.96 9.27
N ILE A 216 10.74 -2.97 9.06
CA ILE A 216 12.14 -2.78 8.61
C ILE A 216 12.32 -2.09 7.24
N SER A 217 11.26 -2.04 6.40
CA SER A 217 11.26 -1.21 5.17
C SER A 217 11.12 0.29 5.41
N ARG A 218 10.92 0.72 6.67
CA ARG A 218 10.66 2.10 7.10
C ARG A 218 9.39 2.74 6.50
N ASN A 219 8.58 2.01 5.74
CA ASN A 219 7.32 2.49 5.15
C ASN A 219 6.14 2.36 6.15
N PRO A 220 5.49 3.46 6.59
CA PRO A 220 4.31 3.42 7.46
C PRO A 220 3.15 2.57 6.92
N GLY A 221 2.89 2.63 5.60
CA GLY A 221 1.79 1.90 4.96
C GLY A 221 1.95 0.38 4.99
N ALA A 222 3.19 -0.13 5.08
CA ALA A 222 3.43 -1.56 5.25
C ALA A 222 2.81 -2.10 6.55
N MET A 223 2.83 -1.30 7.63
CA MET A 223 2.25 -1.71 8.93
C MET A 223 0.72 -1.79 8.87
N ILE A 224 0.08 -0.88 8.13
CA ILE A 224 -1.37 -0.88 7.93
C ILE A 224 -1.78 -2.18 7.23
N GLU A 225 -1.12 -2.51 6.11
CA GLU A 225 -1.39 -3.73 5.35
C GLU A 225 -1.06 -5.01 6.12
N ILE A 226 0.01 -5.02 6.93
CA ILE A 226 0.35 -6.16 7.79
C ILE A 226 -0.69 -6.34 8.89
N LEU A 227 -1.11 -5.30 9.60
CA LEU A 227 -2.11 -5.41 10.68
C LEU A 227 -3.49 -5.80 10.16
N ALA A 228 -3.88 -5.30 8.99
CA ALA A 228 -5.15 -5.63 8.32
C ALA A 228 -5.31 -7.15 8.05
N ASP A 229 -4.19 -7.88 7.88
CA ASP A 229 -4.18 -9.33 7.66
C ASP A 229 -3.73 -10.13 8.92
N LEU A 230 -2.86 -9.56 9.76
CA LEU A 230 -2.36 -10.18 11.00
C LEU A 230 -3.44 -10.30 12.08
N LEU A 231 -4.30 -9.30 12.25
CA LEU A 231 -5.35 -9.32 13.27
C LEU A 231 -6.43 -10.39 12.99
N PRO A 232 -6.94 -10.56 11.75
CA PRO A 232 -7.78 -11.70 11.39
C PRO A 232 -7.11 -13.06 11.56
N VAL A 233 -5.83 -13.20 11.21
CA VAL A 233 -5.09 -14.46 11.39
C VAL A 233 -4.91 -14.79 12.87
N ARG A 234 -4.63 -13.79 13.72
CA ARG A 234 -4.61 -13.91 15.19
C ARG A 234 -5.96 -14.43 15.70
N GLN A 235 -7.05 -13.81 15.27
CA GLN A 235 -8.41 -14.19 15.69
C GLN A 235 -8.80 -15.60 15.21
N ALA A 236 -8.47 -15.96 13.97
CA ALA A 236 -8.72 -17.30 13.43
C ALA A 236 -7.98 -18.39 14.24
N LEU A 237 -6.70 -18.18 14.57
CA LEU A 237 -5.93 -19.08 15.42
C LEU A 237 -6.57 -19.26 16.80
N VAL A 238 -6.91 -18.16 17.50
CA VAL A 238 -7.56 -18.20 18.82
C VAL A 238 -8.89 -18.95 18.79
N SER A 239 -9.75 -18.66 17.81
CA SER A 239 -11.07 -19.29 17.69
C SER A 239 -11.04 -20.80 17.39
N GLN A 240 -9.94 -21.30 16.82
CA GLN A 240 -9.68 -22.73 16.60
C GLN A 240 -8.94 -23.38 17.80
N GLY A 241 -8.75 -22.66 18.91
CA GLY A 241 -8.03 -23.14 20.09
C GLY A 241 -6.53 -23.34 19.86
N ILE A 242 -5.93 -22.62 18.91
CA ILE A 242 -4.51 -22.72 18.56
C ILE A 242 -3.73 -21.67 19.35
N GLU A 243 -2.74 -22.13 20.12
CA GLU A 243 -1.82 -21.29 20.89
C GLU A 243 -1.02 -20.33 19.97
N LEU A 244 -0.97 -19.06 20.34
CA LEU A 244 -0.31 -18.01 19.58
C LEU A 244 1.21 -17.98 19.85
N PRO A 245 2.07 -17.79 18.82
CA PRO A 245 3.47 -17.48 19.04
C PRO A 245 3.65 -16.21 19.87
N ALA A 246 4.62 -16.20 20.80
CA ALA A 246 4.95 -15.02 21.60
C ALA A 246 5.30 -13.80 20.71
N SER A 247 6.01 -14.04 19.60
CA SER A 247 6.35 -13.04 18.59
C SER A 247 5.11 -12.40 17.94
N MET A 248 4.01 -13.13 17.75
CA MET A 248 2.76 -12.61 17.17
C MET A 248 2.11 -11.61 18.11
N MET A 249 1.99 -11.96 19.40
CA MET A 249 1.45 -11.06 20.43
C MET A 249 2.34 -9.82 20.54
N GLN A 250 3.64 -10.02 20.82
CA GLN A 250 4.62 -8.95 20.93
C GLN A 250 4.71 -8.05 19.68
N SER A 251 4.46 -8.56 18.47
CA SER A 251 4.43 -7.74 17.27
C SER A 251 3.21 -6.83 17.23
N VAL A 252 2.00 -7.33 17.52
CA VAL A 252 0.80 -6.49 17.61
C VAL A 252 0.96 -5.45 18.72
N ASP A 253 1.43 -5.86 19.90
CA ASP A 253 1.59 -5.00 21.08
C ASP A 253 2.56 -3.82 20.83
N ARG A 254 3.61 -4.03 20.01
CA ARG A 254 4.54 -2.97 19.59
C ARG A 254 4.01 -2.15 18.40
N MET A 255 3.34 -2.79 17.43
CA MET A 255 2.84 -2.12 16.23
C MET A 255 1.68 -1.15 16.52
N MET A 256 0.86 -1.38 17.54
CA MET A 256 -0.27 -0.47 17.87
C MET A 256 0.18 0.93 18.33
N PRO A 257 1.14 1.09 19.28
CA PRO A 257 1.80 2.37 19.54
C PRO A 257 2.43 3.01 18.29
N MET A 258 3.06 2.20 17.43
CA MET A 258 3.74 2.67 16.22
C MET A 258 2.75 3.13 15.12
N MET A 259 1.54 2.57 15.08
CA MET A 259 0.43 3.11 14.28
C MET A 259 -0.01 4.50 14.78
N ARG A 260 0.19 4.83 16.05
CA ARG A 260 -0.06 6.18 16.59
C ARG A 260 1.13 7.12 16.36
N PHE A 261 2.37 6.60 16.32
CA PHE A 261 3.58 7.37 16.02
C PHE A 261 3.47 8.17 14.71
N PHE A 262 3.02 7.53 13.63
CA PHE A 262 2.94 8.19 12.31
C PHE A 262 1.72 9.09 12.11
N ARG A 263 0.82 9.20 13.10
CA ARG A 263 -0.40 10.01 12.97
C ARG A 263 -0.17 11.47 13.32
N HIS A 264 -0.50 12.34 12.38
CA HIS A 264 -0.68 13.77 12.57
C HIS A 264 -1.90 14.08 13.43
N SER A 265 -2.03 15.35 13.84
CA SER A 265 -3.10 15.84 14.71
C SER A 265 -4.49 15.82 14.03
N ASP A 266 -4.54 15.83 12.70
CA ASP A 266 -5.76 15.58 11.90
C ASP A 266 -6.13 14.08 11.82
N GLY A 267 -5.25 13.20 12.32
CA GLY A 267 -5.40 11.75 12.27
C GLY A 267 -4.89 11.08 10.99
N SER A 268 -4.42 11.84 10.01
CA SER A 268 -3.74 11.35 8.80
C SER A 268 -2.35 10.78 9.13
N TYR A 269 -1.78 9.95 8.25
CA TYR A 269 -0.42 9.44 8.38
C TYR A 269 0.58 10.35 7.66
N ALA A 270 1.78 10.47 8.23
CA ALA A 270 2.93 11.02 7.54
C ALA A 270 3.36 10.13 6.36
N GLN A 271 3.82 10.74 5.27
CA GLN A 271 3.95 10.13 3.95
C GLN A 271 5.42 9.83 3.60
N PHE A 272 6.16 9.34 4.59
CA PHE A 272 7.54 8.90 4.41
C PHE A 272 7.62 7.59 3.63
N ASN A 273 8.63 7.49 2.76
CA ASN A 273 8.87 6.30 1.94
C ASN A 273 7.59 5.93 1.15
N GLY A 274 7.37 4.66 0.83
CA GLY A 274 6.21 4.20 0.04
C GLY A 274 4.82 4.33 0.69
N MET A 275 4.58 5.33 1.55
CA MET A 275 3.26 5.66 2.08
C MET A 275 2.53 6.67 1.17
N GLY A 276 1.22 6.50 1.03
CA GLY A 276 0.37 7.31 0.18
C GLY A 276 -0.82 7.92 0.93
N GLN A 277 -1.97 7.96 0.27
CA GLN A 277 -3.24 8.34 0.89
C GLN A 277 -3.48 7.52 2.17
N THR A 278 -3.88 8.19 3.25
CA THR A 278 -4.26 7.50 4.50
C THR A 278 -5.62 6.80 4.34
N PRO A 279 -5.72 5.48 4.54
CA PRO A 279 -7.00 4.79 4.56
C PRO A 279 -7.64 4.95 5.96
N HIS A 280 -8.23 6.13 6.22
CA HIS A 280 -8.68 6.54 7.55
C HIS A 280 -9.60 5.52 8.24
N ASP A 281 -10.53 4.92 7.51
CA ASP A 281 -11.47 3.94 8.06
C ASP A 281 -10.76 2.64 8.48
N LEU A 282 -9.86 2.12 7.63
CA LEU A 282 -9.03 0.95 7.96
C LEU A 282 -8.11 1.22 9.15
N VAL A 283 -7.53 2.42 9.23
CA VAL A 283 -6.74 2.86 10.39
C VAL A 283 -7.61 2.87 11.66
N ALA A 284 -8.83 3.39 11.59
CA ALA A 284 -9.77 3.39 12.71
C ALA A 284 -10.20 1.96 13.11
N THR A 285 -10.51 1.09 12.14
CA THR A 285 -10.83 -0.32 12.34
C THR A 285 -9.68 -1.06 13.00
N ILE A 286 -8.43 -0.91 12.54
CA ILE A 286 -7.26 -1.54 13.15
C ILE A 286 -7.06 -1.04 14.59
N LEU A 287 -7.12 0.27 14.81
CA LEU A 287 -6.92 0.85 16.15
C LEU A 287 -8.06 0.55 17.14
N ALA A 288 -9.19 0.00 16.68
CA ALA A 288 -10.23 -0.55 17.54
C ALA A 288 -9.86 -1.92 18.17
N TYR A 289 -8.88 -2.64 17.60
CA TYR A 289 -8.30 -3.86 18.19
C TYR A 289 -7.12 -3.59 19.14
N ASP A 290 -6.81 -2.32 19.45
CA ASP A 290 -5.79 -1.96 20.45
C ASP A 290 -6.39 -1.98 21.86
N ASP A 291 -6.37 -3.15 22.49
CA ASP A 291 -6.78 -3.37 23.88
C ASP A 291 -5.91 -2.59 24.88
N ALA A 292 -4.62 -2.42 24.59
CA ALA A 292 -3.65 -1.78 25.48
C ALA A 292 -3.72 -0.25 25.45
N ARG A 293 -4.15 0.32 24.31
CA ARG A 293 -4.30 1.78 24.06
C ARG A 293 -3.02 2.57 24.36
N GLY A 294 -1.86 1.97 24.06
CA GLY A 294 -0.56 2.57 24.30
C GLY A 294 -0.43 3.92 23.59
N GLY A 295 0.24 4.89 24.23
CA GLY A 295 0.53 6.19 23.62
C GLY A 295 1.45 6.05 22.41
N ALA A 296 1.48 7.08 21.55
CA ALA A 296 2.54 7.18 20.54
C ALA A 296 3.90 7.33 21.24
N PRO A 297 4.95 6.59 20.86
CA PRO A 297 6.30 6.87 21.30
C PRO A 297 6.80 8.21 20.72
N ASP A 298 7.80 8.79 21.38
CA ASP A 298 8.47 10.03 20.95
C ASP A 298 9.66 9.75 20.01
N ASN A 299 10.31 8.60 20.18
CA ASN A 299 11.55 8.21 19.50
C ASN A 299 11.47 6.73 19.15
N VAL A 300 11.73 6.39 17.87
CA VAL A 300 11.72 5.02 17.36
C VAL A 300 13.04 4.76 16.62
N PRO A 301 14.13 4.48 17.36
CA PRO A 301 15.49 4.56 16.84
C PRO A 301 15.92 3.36 15.99
N HIS A 302 15.18 2.25 16.02
CA HIS A 302 15.46 1.09 15.16
C HIS A 302 14.79 1.28 13.79
N THR A 303 13.58 1.83 13.76
CA THR A 303 12.91 2.23 12.52
C THR A 303 13.46 3.55 11.95
N GLY A 304 14.07 4.37 12.81
CA GLY A 304 14.76 5.60 12.42
C GLY A 304 13.82 6.77 12.14
N TYR A 305 12.96 7.11 13.12
CA TYR A 305 12.16 8.35 13.08
C TYR A 305 12.13 9.02 14.46
N GLN A 306 11.91 10.32 14.48
CA GLN A 306 11.65 11.12 15.69
C GLN A 306 10.28 11.79 15.61
N ARG A 307 9.67 12.04 16.78
CA ARG A 307 8.41 12.77 16.94
C ARG A 307 8.57 13.87 18.00
N LEU A 308 8.06 15.06 17.68
CA LEU A 308 7.97 16.20 18.58
C LEU A 308 6.50 16.61 18.68
N THR A 309 6.05 17.01 19.88
CA THR A 309 4.68 17.47 20.11
C THR A 309 4.62 18.61 21.13
N GLY A 310 3.81 19.63 20.85
CA GLY A 310 3.52 20.75 21.75
C GLY A 310 2.19 21.39 21.36
N GLY A 311 1.36 21.81 22.32
CA GLY A 311 0.07 22.51 22.11
C GLY A 311 -0.91 22.03 21.02
N GLY A 312 -0.81 20.79 20.54
CA GLY A 312 -1.61 20.29 19.40
C GLY A 312 -0.92 20.38 18.03
N ALA A 313 0.30 20.89 17.98
CA ALA A 313 1.25 20.67 16.89
C ALA A 313 1.95 19.31 17.01
N VAL A 314 2.27 18.71 15.86
CA VAL A 314 2.99 17.44 15.73
C VAL A 314 4.01 17.59 14.60
N VAL A 315 5.28 17.29 14.89
CA VAL A 315 6.36 17.14 13.90
C VAL A 315 6.83 15.70 13.92
N ILE A 316 7.00 15.10 12.74
CA ILE A 316 7.56 13.76 12.55
C ILE A 316 8.74 13.89 11.59
N VAL A 317 9.86 13.21 11.84
CA VAL A 317 11.15 13.41 11.15
C VAL A 317 11.76 12.09 10.71
N ASP A 318 12.14 11.96 9.43
CA ASP A 318 12.98 10.85 8.93
C ASP A 318 14.41 11.01 9.45
N ALA A 319 14.80 10.16 10.40
CA ALA A 319 16.10 10.19 11.08
C ALA A 319 16.77 8.81 11.03
N GLY A 320 16.65 8.11 9.90
CA GLY A 320 17.08 6.72 9.76
C GLY A 320 17.98 6.47 8.56
N LYS A 321 18.67 5.33 8.59
CA LYS A 321 19.62 4.91 7.54
C LYS A 321 18.89 4.43 6.28
N ALA A 322 19.60 4.33 5.17
CA ALA A 322 19.07 3.72 3.96
C ALA A 322 18.73 2.24 4.21
N PRO A 323 17.50 1.77 3.92
CA PRO A 323 17.17 0.34 4.03
C PRO A 323 18.04 -0.52 3.12
N THR A 324 18.23 -1.79 3.48
CA THR A 324 18.98 -2.77 2.67
C THR A 324 18.34 -2.96 1.29
N LEU A 325 19.10 -3.45 0.32
CA LEU A 325 18.70 -3.50 -1.10
C LEU A 325 17.41 -4.30 -1.36
N ASP A 326 17.11 -5.29 -0.54
CA ASP A 326 15.87 -6.08 -0.53
C ASP A 326 14.68 -5.35 0.09
N MET A 327 14.91 -4.49 1.09
CA MET A 327 13.87 -3.65 1.71
C MET A 327 13.62 -2.34 0.95
N SER A 328 14.63 -1.81 0.25
CA SER A 328 14.62 -0.45 -0.32
C SER A 328 13.87 -0.30 -1.65
N ARG A 329 13.09 -1.31 -2.07
CA ARG A 329 12.26 -1.25 -3.28
C ARG A 329 11.26 -0.10 -3.26
N ASP A 330 10.78 0.30 -2.08
CA ASP A 330 9.87 1.43 -1.85
C ASP A 330 10.42 2.46 -0.85
N ALA A 331 11.75 2.49 -0.67
CA ALA A 331 12.43 3.51 0.12
C ALA A 331 12.72 4.77 -0.71
N HIS A 332 12.69 5.93 -0.07
CA HIS A 332 12.87 7.24 -0.69
C HIS A 332 14.24 7.85 -0.34
N ALA A 333 14.66 8.88 -1.07
CA ALA A 333 15.80 9.72 -0.77
C ALA A 333 15.42 10.92 0.13
N GLY A 334 14.44 10.74 1.01
CA GLY A 334 13.86 11.78 1.88
C GLY A 334 14.55 11.94 3.23
N PHE A 335 15.87 11.80 3.30
CA PHE A 335 16.61 11.79 4.55
C PHE A 335 16.60 13.18 5.23
N LEU A 336 16.38 13.21 6.55
CA LEU A 336 16.14 14.41 7.35
C LEU A 336 14.92 15.26 6.89
N SER A 337 14.02 14.68 6.10
CA SER A 337 12.71 15.31 5.83
C SER A 337 11.81 15.25 7.06
N PHE A 338 10.87 16.18 7.14
CA PHE A 338 9.87 16.21 8.20
C PHE A 338 8.48 16.57 7.65
N GLU A 339 7.46 16.24 8.42
CA GLU A 339 6.09 16.73 8.21
C GLU A 339 5.63 17.43 9.50
N LEU A 340 4.93 18.56 9.36
CA LEU A 340 4.40 19.39 10.44
C LEU A 340 2.88 19.48 10.29
N SER A 341 2.14 19.19 11.36
CA SER A 341 0.72 19.55 11.48
C SER A 341 0.46 20.39 12.74
N SER A 342 -0.61 21.18 12.71
CA SER A 342 -1.18 21.81 13.91
C SER A 342 -2.70 21.73 13.86
N GLY A 343 -3.31 21.30 14.96
CA GLY A 343 -4.76 21.12 15.03
C GLY A 343 -5.26 20.17 13.93
N ARG A 344 -6.07 20.68 13.00
CA ARG A 344 -6.62 19.91 11.87
C ARG A 344 -5.85 20.06 10.55
N HIS A 345 -4.77 20.84 10.53
CA HIS A 345 -4.03 21.17 9.30
C HIS A 345 -2.67 20.50 9.29
N ARG A 346 -2.36 19.75 8.23
CA ARG A 346 -0.97 19.51 7.83
C ARG A 346 -0.50 20.78 7.10
N LEU A 347 0.66 21.29 7.52
CA LEU A 347 1.27 22.53 7.01
C LEU A 347 2.38 22.16 6.03
N VAL A 348 3.46 21.57 6.56
CA VAL A 348 4.57 20.99 5.77
C VAL A 348 4.33 19.49 5.63
N VAL A 349 4.46 18.97 4.42
CA VAL A 349 4.30 17.54 4.07
C VAL A 349 5.49 17.06 3.23
N ASN A 350 5.52 15.76 2.92
CA ASN A 350 6.23 15.26 1.75
C ASN A 350 5.23 15.07 0.59
N CYS A 351 5.71 14.90 -0.65
CA CYS A 351 4.83 14.66 -1.80
C CYS A 351 4.03 13.34 -1.66
N GLY A 352 4.59 12.34 -0.95
CA GLY A 352 4.01 11.01 -0.75
C GLY A 352 3.91 10.19 -2.05
N VAL A 353 3.08 9.13 -2.05
CA VAL A 353 2.91 8.22 -3.19
C VAL A 353 1.44 8.07 -3.59
N SER A 354 1.12 8.30 -4.87
CA SER A 354 -0.20 8.00 -5.40
C SER A 354 -0.29 6.56 -5.90
N ALA A 355 -1.26 5.80 -5.42
CA ALA A 355 -1.54 4.45 -5.92
C ALA A 355 -2.07 4.43 -7.37
N ARG A 356 -2.70 5.54 -7.82
CA ARG A 356 -3.24 5.69 -9.19
C ARG A 356 -2.19 6.17 -10.21
N ALA A 357 -1.01 6.60 -9.78
CA ALA A 357 -0.03 7.22 -10.68
C ALA A 357 0.98 6.22 -11.25
N GLY A 358 1.30 6.38 -12.55
CA GLY A 358 2.20 5.48 -13.28
C GLY A 358 3.64 5.45 -12.76
N GLN A 359 4.45 4.50 -13.26
CA GLN A 359 5.82 4.25 -12.77
C GLN A 359 6.76 5.46 -12.79
N GLN A 360 6.50 6.46 -13.65
CA GLN A 360 7.24 7.73 -13.67
C GLN A 360 7.04 8.52 -12.37
N TRP A 361 5.80 8.68 -11.92
CA TRP A 361 5.49 9.33 -10.64
C TRP A 361 6.10 8.58 -9.46
N ARG A 362 6.06 7.24 -9.46
CA ARG A 362 6.76 6.40 -8.46
C ARG A 362 8.29 6.44 -8.54
N ARG A 363 8.89 7.11 -9.53
CA ARG A 363 10.31 7.50 -9.50
C ARG A 363 10.49 8.91 -8.92
N VAL A 364 9.68 9.87 -9.36
CA VAL A 364 9.72 11.27 -8.89
C VAL A 364 9.45 11.35 -7.39
N SER A 365 8.42 10.67 -6.89
CA SER A 365 8.03 10.65 -5.47
C SER A 365 9.14 10.19 -4.53
N ARG A 366 10.12 9.46 -5.05
CA ARG A 366 11.24 8.89 -4.28
C ARG A 366 12.45 9.80 -4.25
N SER A 367 12.49 10.83 -5.09
CA SER A 367 13.61 11.75 -5.19
C SER A 367 13.68 12.70 -3.98
N THR A 368 14.87 13.21 -3.67
CA THR A 368 15.04 14.18 -2.57
C THR A 368 14.23 15.48 -2.81
N PRO A 369 14.12 16.04 -4.03
CA PRO A 369 13.20 17.15 -4.34
C PRO A 369 11.70 16.90 -4.14
N ALA A 370 11.28 15.68 -3.77
CA ALA A 370 9.89 15.36 -3.43
C ALA A 370 9.63 15.30 -1.90
N HIS A 371 10.62 15.73 -1.10
CA HIS A 371 10.60 15.71 0.36
C HIS A 371 11.04 17.05 0.94
N SER A 372 10.51 17.38 2.12
CA SER A 372 10.81 18.66 2.80
C SER A 372 12.18 18.63 3.49
N THR A 373 13.25 18.60 2.69
CA THR A 373 14.67 18.46 3.07
C THR A 373 15.58 19.17 2.05
N VAL A 374 16.89 18.91 2.09
CA VAL A 374 17.91 19.62 1.31
C VAL A 374 18.48 18.79 0.16
N THR A 375 18.66 19.42 -1.01
CA THR A 375 19.54 18.95 -2.10
C THR A 375 20.77 19.82 -2.29
N ILE A 376 21.88 19.21 -2.68
CA ILE A 376 23.09 19.88 -3.21
C ILE A 376 23.11 19.65 -4.73
N GLU A 377 23.26 20.69 -5.54
CA GLU A 377 23.26 20.61 -7.03
C GLU A 377 22.12 19.72 -7.59
N ASP A 378 20.90 19.89 -7.06
CA ASP A 378 19.69 19.07 -7.29
C ASP A 378 19.87 17.54 -7.24
N THR A 379 20.95 17.09 -6.60
CA THR A 379 21.32 15.68 -6.50
C THR A 379 20.58 15.02 -5.34
N ASN A 380 20.20 13.76 -5.54
CA ASN A 380 19.52 12.96 -4.51
C ASN A 380 20.53 12.50 -3.46
N SER A 381 20.16 12.56 -2.17
CA SER A 381 20.99 12.03 -1.07
C SER A 381 21.13 10.50 -1.06
N ALA A 382 20.52 9.80 -2.03
CA ALA A 382 20.63 8.36 -2.24
C ALA A 382 20.52 8.04 -3.73
N ARG A 383 21.30 7.06 -4.18
CA ARG A 383 21.38 6.61 -5.58
C ARG A 383 20.54 5.35 -5.78
N PHE A 384 19.73 5.32 -6.84
CA PHE A 384 18.84 4.21 -7.18
C PHE A 384 19.41 3.32 -8.30
N LEU A 385 19.03 2.04 -8.33
CA LEU A 385 19.39 1.12 -9.41
C LEU A 385 18.72 1.50 -10.74
N ASN A 386 19.41 2.25 -11.60
CA ASN A 386 18.95 2.58 -12.94
C ASN A 386 19.32 1.48 -13.96
N ALA A 387 18.68 0.31 -13.83
CA ALA A 387 18.88 -0.83 -14.73
C ALA A 387 17.54 -1.26 -15.38
N PRO A 388 17.12 -0.67 -16.52
CA PRO A 388 15.82 -0.94 -17.14
C PRO A 388 15.54 -2.44 -17.39
N ALA A 389 16.55 -3.19 -17.83
CA ALA A 389 16.45 -4.64 -18.08
C ALA A 389 16.24 -5.48 -16.79
N LEU A 390 16.50 -4.92 -15.61
CA LEU A 390 16.32 -5.59 -14.31
C LEU A 390 15.15 -5.00 -13.50
N GLN A 391 14.65 -3.82 -13.86
CA GLN A 391 13.57 -3.12 -13.14
C GLN A 391 12.31 -3.97 -12.98
N GLY A 392 11.95 -4.79 -13.98
CA GLY A 392 10.80 -5.69 -13.90
C GLY A 392 10.91 -6.81 -12.86
N PHE A 393 12.12 -7.09 -12.35
CA PHE A 393 12.40 -8.17 -11.39
C PHE A 393 12.86 -7.65 -10.00
N LEU A 394 13.61 -6.55 -9.97
CA LEU A 394 14.13 -5.94 -8.73
C LEU A 394 13.39 -4.66 -8.31
N GLY A 395 12.64 -4.03 -9.22
CA GLY A 395 12.23 -2.63 -9.06
C GLY A 395 13.44 -1.69 -9.23
N THR A 396 13.38 -0.53 -8.58
CA THR A 396 14.48 0.44 -8.50
C THR A 396 14.92 0.60 -7.03
N PRO A 397 15.56 -0.41 -6.41
CA PRO A 397 16.05 -0.28 -5.03
C PRO A 397 17.14 0.80 -4.91
N ILE A 398 17.37 1.26 -3.68
CA ILE A 398 18.52 2.10 -3.33
C ILE A 398 19.78 1.22 -3.36
N VAL A 399 20.86 1.73 -3.96
CA VAL A 399 22.17 1.03 -4.09
C VAL A 399 23.31 1.72 -3.34
N SER A 400 23.22 3.03 -3.12
CA SER A 400 24.05 3.81 -2.17
C SER A 400 23.16 4.90 -1.56
N GLY A 401 23.48 5.36 -0.37
CA GLY A 401 22.71 6.33 0.41
C GLY A 401 23.22 6.35 1.84
N PRO A 402 22.58 7.09 2.76
CA PRO A 402 23.19 7.38 4.06
C PRO A 402 23.42 6.14 4.92
N ARG A 403 24.65 6.00 5.39
CA ARG A 403 25.16 4.88 6.21
C ARG A 403 25.47 5.35 7.63
N ASN A 404 26.00 6.56 7.75
CA ASN A 404 26.23 7.23 9.01
C ASN A 404 25.13 8.27 9.20
N VAL A 405 24.20 7.95 10.11
CA VAL A 405 23.13 8.83 10.56
C VAL A 405 23.27 8.91 12.07
N GLU A 406 23.45 10.12 12.57
CA GLU A 406 23.59 10.42 13.99
C GLU A 406 22.34 11.20 14.43
N VAL A 407 21.87 10.96 15.66
CA VAL A 407 20.68 11.64 16.19
C VAL A 407 20.89 11.93 17.68
N SER A 408 20.62 13.16 18.10
CA SER A 408 20.46 13.55 19.50
C SER A 408 19.07 14.15 19.73
N ARG A 409 18.58 14.01 20.97
CA ARG A 409 17.32 14.62 21.43
C ARG A 409 17.59 15.34 22.75
N GLU A 410 17.05 16.54 22.87
CA GLU A 410 17.10 17.37 24.07
C GLU A 410 15.68 17.85 24.39
N ASP A 411 15.15 17.46 25.55
CA ASP A 411 13.87 17.96 26.08
C ASP A 411 14.18 19.03 27.14
N SER A 412 13.64 20.24 26.98
CA SER A 412 13.95 21.40 27.84
C SER A 412 12.69 22.22 28.20
N ALA A 413 12.86 23.26 29.02
CA ALA A 413 11.80 24.23 29.27
C ALA A 413 11.40 25.02 28.00
N ASP A 414 12.33 25.15 27.04
CA ASP A 414 12.15 25.83 25.76
C ASP A 414 11.56 24.91 24.67
N GLY A 415 11.12 23.70 25.05
CA GLY A 415 10.49 22.72 24.18
C GLY A 415 11.32 21.47 23.89
N GLN A 416 10.88 20.72 22.88
CA GLN A 416 11.54 19.50 22.42
C GLN A 416 12.45 19.82 21.25
N LYS A 417 13.66 19.28 21.24
CA LYS A 417 14.66 19.49 20.19
C LYS A 417 15.25 18.18 19.72
N VAL A 418 15.42 18.07 18.40
CA VAL A 418 16.07 16.95 17.71
C VAL A 418 17.16 17.52 16.82
N VAL A 419 18.36 16.97 16.90
CA VAL A 419 19.44 17.24 15.94
C VAL A 419 19.81 15.92 15.27
N ALA A 420 19.86 15.90 13.94
CA ALA A 420 20.22 14.71 13.19
C ALA A 420 21.17 15.05 12.03
N SER A 421 22.07 14.14 11.68
CA SER A 421 23.04 14.29 10.58
C SER A 421 22.99 13.10 9.61
N HIS A 422 23.40 13.31 8.36
CA HIS A 422 23.57 12.21 7.39
C HIS A 422 24.73 12.45 6.41
N ASP A 423 25.35 11.35 5.97
CA ASP A 423 26.51 11.30 5.07
C ASP A 423 26.17 11.17 3.57
N GLY A 424 24.90 11.38 3.18
CA GLY A 424 24.41 11.15 1.82
C GLY A 424 25.03 12.01 0.71
N TYR A 425 25.73 13.10 1.05
CA TYR A 425 26.43 13.98 0.11
C TYR A 425 27.96 13.90 0.21
N VAL A 426 28.50 12.99 1.03
CA VAL A 426 29.96 12.85 1.22
C VAL A 426 30.64 12.25 -0.01
N GLU A 427 30.01 11.27 -0.68
CA GLU A 427 30.61 10.60 -1.85
C GLU A 427 30.76 11.54 -3.07
N ASP A 428 29.78 12.42 -3.30
CA ASP A 428 29.72 13.30 -4.47
C ASP A 428 30.27 14.72 -4.21
N PHE A 429 30.13 15.25 -2.97
CA PHE A 429 30.46 16.64 -2.64
C PHE A 429 31.40 16.81 -1.43
N GLY A 430 31.68 15.74 -0.67
CA GLY A 430 32.42 15.79 0.59
C GLY A 430 31.61 16.30 1.80
N LEU A 431 30.31 16.54 1.62
CA LEU A 431 29.45 17.22 2.59
C LEU A 431 28.62 16.25 3.44
N LYS A 432 28.61 16.49 4.76
CA LYS A 432 27.55 16.05 5.68
C LYS A 432 26.51 17.16 5.81
N HIS A 433 25.24 16.76 5.77
CA HIS A 433 24.10 17.63 6.07
C HIS A 433 23.60 17.30 7.49
N LEU A 434 23.48 18.33 8.32
CA LEU A 434 22.92 18.27 9.66
C LEU A 434 21.71 19.19 9.75
N ARG A 435 20.63 18.70 10.36
CA ARG A 435 19.38 19.43 10.61
C ARG A 435 19.08 19.45 12.10
N SER A 436 18.89 20.64 12.67
CA SER A 436 18.34 20.86 14.01
C SER A 436 16.89 21.31 13.87
N LEU A 437 15.99 20.72 14.65
CA LEU A 437 14.56 21.10 14.75
C LEU A 437 14.20 21.27 16.23
N GLN A 438 13.56 22.37 16.59
CA GLN A 438 13.04 22.61 17.94
C GLN A 438 11.60 23.12 17.89
N LEU A 439 10.71 22.43 18.60
CA LEU A 439 9.29 22.73 18.72
C LEU A 439 8.99 23.24 20.14
N SER A 440 8.37 24.41 20.25
CA SER A 440 8.00 25.01 21.54
C SER A 440 6.93 24.19 22.30
N PRO A 441 6.84 24.31 23.65
CA PRO A 441 5.88 23.52 24.45
C PRO A 441 4.40 23.78 24.09
N ASP A 442 4.10 25.00 23.64
CA ASP A 442 2.78 25.44 23.16
C ASP A 442 2.53 25.11 21.68
N GLY A 443 3.49 24.52 20.97
CA GLY A 443 3.40 24.22 19.55
C GLY A 443 3.20 25.45 18.65
N GLY A 444 3.45 26.65 19.16
CA GLY A 444 3.33 27.91 18.40
C GLY A 444 4.56 28.26 17.57
N LEU A 445 5.70 27.60 17.79
CA LEU A 445 6.95 27.85 17.09
C LEU A 445 7.69 26.55 16.79
N LEU A 446 7.99 26.32 15.50
CA LEU A 446 9.00 25.35 15.05
C LEU A 446 10.16 26.12 14.44
N SER A 447 11.31 26.14 15.11
CA SER A 447 12.56 26.67 14.56
C SER A 447 13.43 25.55 14.00
N GLY A 448 14.04 25.76 12.84
CA GLY A 448 14.95 24.83 12.19
C GLY A 448 16.27 25.49 11.80
N VAL A 449 17.34 24.70 11.76
CA VAL A 449 18.65 25.11 11.24
C VAL A 449 19.25 23.95 10.44
N ASP A 450 19.60 24.22 9.19
CA ASP A 450 20.30 23.29 8.31
C ASP A 450 21.77 23.73 8.16
N VAL A 451 22.69 22.78 8.31
CA VAL A 451 24.14 23.04 8.42
C VAL A 451 24.92 22.06 7.54
N PHE A 452 25.90 22.59 6.82
CA PHE A 452 26.79 21.82 5.95
C PHE A 452 28.19 21.74 6.56
N THR A 453 28.75 20.54 6.65
CA THR A 453 30.08 20.30 7.23
C THR A 453 30.89 19.32 6.39
N ASN A 454 32.21 19.47 6.39
CA ASN A 454 33.13 18.47 5.84
C ASN A 454 33.52 17.46 6.92
N GLU A 455 33.76 16.19 6.57
CA GLU A 455 34.31 15.20 7.52
C GLU A 455 35.71 15.56 8.02
N VAL A 456 36.51 16.21 7.16
CA VAL A 456 37.84 16.74 7.47
C VAL A 456 37.79 18.26 7.41
N PRO A 457 38.34 19.01 8.38
CA PRO A 457 38.37 20.48 8.33
C PRO A 457 39.12 21.03 7.11
N GLN A 458 38.35 21.42 6.09
CA GLN A 458 38.80 22.01 4.82
C GLN A 458 37.80 23.09 4.37
N LYS A 459 38.17 23.94 3.39
CA LYS A 459 37.22 24.88 2.78
C LYS A 459 36.06 24.09 2.16
N LEU A 460 34.83 24.54 2.40
CA LEU A 460 33.64 24.02 1.72
C LEU A 460 33.70 24.31 0.21
N GLY A 461 33.12 23.39 -0.57
CA GLY A 461 32.99 23.57 -2.02
C GLY A 461 31.95 24.63 -2.37
N GLU A 462 32.14 25.30 -3.50
CA GLU A 462 31.25 26.35 -4.03
C GLU A 462 30.02 25.72 -4.72
N TYR A 463 29.30 24.86 -3.99
CA TYR A 463 28.11 24.15 -4.45
C TYR A 463 26.83 24.87 -4.02
N ASN A 464 25.82 24.85 -4.88
CA ASN A 464 24.50 25.41 -4.60
C ASN A 464 23.64 24.40 -3.85
N PHE A 465 22.83 24.87 -2.90
CA PHE A 465 21.85 24.07 -2.18
C PHE A 465 20.44 24.65 -2.34
N ALA A 466 19.45 23.78 -2.14
CA ALA A 466 18.04 24.16 -2.02
C ALA A 466 17.41 23.42 -0.84
N VAL A 467 16.94 24.16 0.17
CA VAL A 467 16.11 23.64 1.27
C VAL A 467 14.65 23.76 0.83
N ARG A 468 13.89 22.66 0.82
CA ARG A 468 12.48 22.66 0.37
C ARG A 468 11.51 22.38 1.51
N PHE A 469 10.33 23.00 1.44
CA PHE A 469 9.19 22.77 2.32
C PHE A 469 7.92 22.68 1.48
N HIS A 470 7.43 21.46 1.21
CA HIS A 470 6.19 21.26 0.45
C HIS A 470 4.98 21.62 1.32
N ILE A 471 4.17 22.56 0.87
CA ILE A 471 2.99 23.03 1.59
C ILE A 471 1.78 22.21 1.15
N HIS A 472 1.01 21.73 2.13
CA HIS A 472 -0.15 20.88 1.87
C HIS A 472 -1.25 21.64 1.10
N PRO A 473 -1.90 21.08 0.05
CA PRO A 473 -2.98 21.73 -0.73
C PRO A 473 -4.29 22.03 0.02
N GLY A 474 -4.27 22.04 1.35
CA GLY A 474 -5.29 22.61 2.22
C GLY A 474 -4.95 24.03 2.71
N VAL A 475 -3.68 24.43 2.65
CA VAL A 475 -3.12 25.71 3.11
C VAL A 475 -2.82 26.59 1.89
N THR A 476 -2.97 27.90 2.03
CA THR A 476 -2.67 28.88 0.96
C THR A 476 -1.43 29.67 1.34
N ILE A 477 -0.47 29.85 0.43
CA ILE A 477 0.66 30.75 0.65
C ILE A 477 0.25 32.19 0.27
N ALA A 478 0.60 33.17 1.11
CA ALA A 478 0.37 34.59 0.87
C ALA A 478 1.66 35.38 1.12
N HIS A 479 2.07 36.22 0.15
CA HIS A 479 3.29 37.02 0.26
C HIS A 479 3.10 38.25 1.16
N THR A 480 3.98 38.41 2.15
CA THR A 480 3.98 39.53 3.10
C THR A 480 5.12 40.51 2.81
N GLY A 481 4.91 41.40 1.82
CA GLY A 481 5.82 42.50 1.54
C GLY A 481 7.12 42.09 0.83
N GLU A 482 8.27 42.62 1.31
CA GLU A 482 9.58 42.45 0.68
C GLU A 482 10.24 41.09 1.02
N GLY A 483 9.88 40.04 0.27
CA GLY A 483 10.73 38.87 0.00
C GLY A 483 10.95 37.84 1.12
N GLU A 484 11.42 38.26 2.29
CA GLU A 484 11.99 37.35 3.32
C GLU A 484 10.95 36.60 4.18
N GLN A 485 9.65 36.88 3.99
CA GLN A 485 8.56 36.31 4.78
C GLN A 485 7.36 35.93 3.90
N VAL A 486 6.71 34.80 4.23
CA VAL A 486 5.40 34.41 3.69
C VAL A 486 4.45 33.94 4.80
N GLN A 487 3.15 34.16 4.61
CA GLN A 487 2.08 33.64 5.46
C GLN A 487 1.49 32.35 4.87
N LEU A 488 1.10 31.45 5.76
CA LEU A 488 0.47 30.17 5.51
C LEU A 488 -0.92 30.20 6.14
N VAL A 489 -1.95 30.34 5.31
CA VAL A 489 -3.34 30.53 5.74
C VAL A 489 -4.11 29.22 5.67
N CYS A 490 -4.59 28.76 6.83
CA CYS A 490 -5.42 27.57 6.97
C CYS A 490 -6.92 27.87 6.77
N ARG A 491 -7.70 26.82 6.48
CA ARG A 491 -9.13 26.95 6.09
C ARG A 491 -10.08 27.45 7.18
N ASP A 492 -9.65 27.45 8.44
CA ASP A 492 -10.39 27.96 9.60
C ASP A 492 -9.81 29.29 10.13
N GLY A 493 -8.92 29.93 9.37
CA GLY A 493 -8.29 31.19 9.75
C GLY A 493 -7.13 31.06 10.75
N GLU A 494 -6.66 29.84 11.06
CA GLU A 494 -5.32 29.70 11.67
C GLU A 494 -4.27 30.20 10.67
N VAL A 495 -3.36 31.07 11.12
CA VAL A 495 -2.30 31.64 10.28
C VAL A 495 -0.94 31.39 10.92
N TRP A 496 -0.03 30.88 10.10
CA TRP A 496 1.38 30.76 10.42
C TRP A 496 2.20 31.71 9.53
N GLU A 497 3.26 32.26 10.08
CA GLU A 497 4.31 32.95 9.32
C GLU A 497 5.51 32.02 9.17
N PHE A 498 6.14 32.08 8.01
CA PHE A 498 7.44 31.47 7.74
C PHE A 498 8.43 32.57 7.38
N ASP A 499 9.60 32.56 8.03
CA ASP A 499 10.71 33.46 7.75
C ASP A 499 12.06 32.72 7.80
N SER A 500 13.00 33.21 7.00
CA SER A 500 14.41 32.77 7.00
C SER A 500 15.30 34.00 6.71
N PRO A 501 15.66 34.78 7.76
CA PRO A 501 16.32 36.07 7.58
C PRO A 501 17.66 35.96 6.83
N GLY A 502 17.81 36.72 5.75
CA GLY A 502 19.00 36.71 4.89
C GLY A 502 19.16 35.48 3.98
N ALA A 503 18.11 34.67 3.78
CA ALA A 503 18.07 33.62 2.77
C ALA A 503 17.41 34.09 1.46
N ASP A 504 17.79 33.47 0.34
CA ASP A 504 17.09 33.66 -0.94
C ASP A 504 15.83 32.80 -0.97
N LEU A 505 14.69 33.40 -0.61
CA LEU A 505 13.39 32.74 -0.43
C LEU A 505 12.54 32.83 -1.69
N ALA A 506 12.19 31.67 -2.25
CA ALA A 506 11.25 31.53 -3.34
C ALA A 506 9.99 30.73 -2.93
N VAL A 507 8.91 30.94 -3.68
CA VAL A 507 7.73 30.06 -3.69
C VAL A 507 7.64 29.43 -5.08
N GLU A 508 7.65 28.10 -5.17
CA GLU A 508 7.60 27.35 -6.42
C GLU A 508 6.33 26.48 -6.52
N GLU A 509 5.96 26.10 -7.75
CA GLU A 509 4.98 25.02 -7.97
C GLU A 509 5.48 23.71 -7.35
N SER A 510 4.55 22.92 -6.83
CA SER A 510 4.82 21.62 -6.24
C SER A 510 3.68 20.64 -6.51
N VAL A 511 3.80 19.40 -6.00
CA VAL A 511 2.79 18.34 -6.21
C VAL A 511 2.53 17.57 -4.93
N PHE A 512 1.27 17.21 -4.71
CA PHE A 512 0.84 16.36 -3.61
C PHE A 512 0.17 15.10 -4.18
N LEU A 513 0.76 13.93 -3.95
CA LEU A 513 0.39 12.68 -4.64
C LEU A 513 -0.61 11.83 -3.82
N SER A 514 -0.76 12.12 -2.53
CA SER A 514 -1.54 11.31 -1.57
C SER A 514 -2.97 11.79 -1.32
N ASP A 515 -3.53 12.69 -2.13
CA ASP A 515 -4.93 13.12 -2.00
C ASP A 515 -5.88 12.01 -2.51
N ALA A 516 -7.09 11.94 -1.93
CA ALA A 516 -8.12 10.99 -2.31
C ALA A 516 -8.59 11.14 -3.78
N SER A 517 -8.46 12.34 -4.34
CA SER A 517 -8.71 12.63 -5.76
C SER A 517 -7.57 12.15 -6.68
N GLY A 518 -6.36 11.96 -6.17
CA GLY A 518 -5.15 11.67 -6.94
C GLY A 518 -4.12 12.82 -6.86
N PRO A 519 -3.17 12.90 -7.80
CA PRO A 519 -2.19 14.00 -7.83
C PRO A 519 -2.86 15.38 -7.92
N ARG A 520 -2.59 16.25 -6.94
CA ARG A 520 -3.00 17.66 -6.95
C ARG A 520 -1.79 18.58 -7.04
N ARG A 521 -1.97 19.75 -7.67
CA ARG A 521 -1.01 20.85 -7.55
C ARG A 521 -0.90 21.27 -6.08
N ALA A 522 0.31 21.64 -5.69
CA ALA A 522 0.68 22.18 -4.40
C ALA A 522 1.63 23.35 -4.62
N GLU A 523 2.05 24.00 -3.54
CA GLU A 523 3.11 25.01 -3.55
C GLU A 523 4.24 24.52 -2.62
N GLN A 524 5.44 25.06 -2.78
CA GLN A 524 6.55 24.81 -1.87
C GLN A 524 7.32 26.09 -1.61
N ILE A 525 7.79 26.25 -0.37
CA ILE A 525 8.77 27.29 -0.03
C ILE A 525 10.16 26.69 -0.28
N VAL A 526 11.03 27.44 -0.95
CA VAL A 526 12.40 27.02 -1.26
C VAL A 526 13.36 28.09 -0.78
N LEU A 527 14.42 27.67 -0.08
CA LEU A 527 15.54 28.53 0.31
C LEU A 527 16.77 28.13 -0.49
N TYR A 528 17.30 29.05 -1.29
CA TYR A 528 18.54 28.85 -2.03
C TYR A 528 19.75 29.44 -1.29
N GLY A 529 20.93 28.94 -1.65
CA GLY A 529 22.20 29.50 -1.23
C GLY A 529 23.39 28.71 -1.76
N ASN A 530 24.60 29.21 -1.53
CA ASN A 530 25.83 28.49 -1.82
C ASN A 530 26.50 28.00 -0.53
N VAL A 531 26.93 26.75 -0.47
CA VAL A 531 27.49 26.10 0.72
C VAL A 531 28.78 26.78 1.21
N ALA A 532 29.55 27.42 0.31
CA ALA A 532 30.76 28.15 0.68
C ALA A 532 30.48 29.54 1.30
N GLU A 533 29.30 30.11 1.07
CA GLU A 533 28.90 31.45 1.52
C GLU A 533 27.94 31.38 2.72
N THR A 534 26.95 30.49 2.63
CA THR A 534 25.92 30.23 3.65
C THR A 534 26.02 28.77 4.12
N PRO A 535 27.04 28.41 4.92
CA PRO A 535 27.25 27.04 5.41
C PRO A 535 26.24 26.60 6.49
N SER A 536 25.42 27.54 6.97
CA SER A 536 24.35 27.32 7.94
C SER A 536 23.20 28.26 7.59
N ILE A 537 21.98 27.74 7.54
CA ILE A 537 20.76 28.49 7.22
C ILE A 537 19.70 28.22 8.28
N ALA A 538 19.07 29.28 8.79
CA ALA A 538 18.09 29.21 9.89
C ALA A 538 16.73 29.68 9.40
N TRP A 539 15.67 28.98 9.82
CA TRP A 539 14.30 29.22 9.39
C TRP A 539 13.32 28.93 10.53
N GLN A 540 12.12 29.49 10.49
CA GLN A 540 11.09 29.18 11.48
C GLN A 540 9.67 29.20 10.89
N PHE A 541 8.80 28.38 11.46
CA PHE A 541 7.34 28.46 11.30
C PHE A 541 6.77 28.95 12.64
N ARG A 542 6.02 30.04 12.63
CA ARG A 542 5.46 30.72 13.83
C ARG A 542 3.96 30.91 13.68
N LYS A 543 3.14 30.38 14.59
CA LYS A 543 1.70 30.65 14.64
C LYS A 543 1.47 32.10 15.07
N VAL A 544 0.71 32.86 14.29
CA VAL A 544 0.40 34.29 14.55
C VAL A 544 -1.09 34.58 14.70
N SER A 545 -1.97 33.68 14.23
CA SER A 545 -3.40 33.68 14.55
C SER A 545 -3.87 32.26 14.84
N GLU A 546 -4.72 32.08 15.86
CA GLU A 546 -5.44 30.82 16.07
C GLU A 546 -6.61 30.68 15.09
N ALA A 547 -7.08 29.44 14.91
CA ALA A 547 -8.31 29.12 14.19
C ALA A 547 -9.50 29.92 14.75
N THR A 548 -10.17 30.69 13.89
CA THR A 548 -11.40 31.40 14.27
C THR A 548 -12.50 30.35 14.42
N ARG A 549 -13.03 30.22 15.64
CA ARG A 549 -14.12 29.27 15.94
C ARG A 549 -15.44 29.72 15.30
N GLU A 550 -15.60 29.51 14.00
CA GLU A 550 -16.92 29.28 13.41
C GLU A 550 -17.47 27.94 13.89
N TYR A 551 -17.85 27.92 15.17
CA TYR A 551 -18.79 26.97 15.69
C TYR A 551 -20.18 27.38 15.19
N ALA A 552 -20.41 27.20 13.89
CA ALA A 552 -21.74 26.83 13.43
C ALA A 552 -22.07 25.56 14.23
N PRO A 553 -23.02 25.60 15.19
CA PRO A 553 -23.38 24.38 15.87
C PRO A 553 -23.92 23.46 14.78
N MET A 554 -23.34 22.25 14.65
CA MET A 554 -24.17 21.16 14.18
C MET A 554 -25.43 21.21 15.04
N PRO A 555 -26.63 21.20 14.45
CA PRO A 555 -27.86 21.20 15.24
C PRO A 555 -27.68 20.10 16.27
N ALA A 556 -27.85 20.47 17.55
CA ALA A 556 -27.64 19.50 18.61
C ALA A 556 -28.44 18.26 18.26
N VAL A 557 -27.92 17.07 18.58
CA VAL A 557 -28.76 15.88 18.63
C VAL A 557 -29.63 16.00 19.88
N SER A 558 -30.50 17.02 19.87
CA SER A 558 -31.73 17.06 20.63
C SER A 558 -32.44 15.78 20.27
N GLN A 559 -32.39 14.84 21.23
CA GLN A 559 -33.12 13.59 21.31
C GLN A 559 -33.74 13.20 19.97
N PHE A 560 -33.09 12.29 19.23
CA PHE A 560 -33.79 11.53 18.20
C PHE A 560 -35.03 10.97 18.87
N ASP A 561 -36.18 11.53 18.53
CA ASP A 561 -37.43 11.21 19.18
C ASP A 561 -37.88 9.86 18.62
N PHE A 562 -37.53 8.80 19.33
CA PHE A 562 -37.85 7.43 18.91
C PHE A 562 -39.37 7.20 18.89
N ASP A 563 -40.16 8.05 19.57
CA ASP A 563 -41.63 8.02 19.50
C ASP A 563 -42.15 8.76 18.24
N ALA A 564 -41.37 9.63 17.61
CA ALA A 564 -41.76 10.34 16.37
C ALA A 564 -41.76 9.48 15.10
N PHE A 565 -41.30 8.22 15.19
CA PHE A 565 -41.47 7.20 14.15
C PHE A 565 -42.50 6.11 14.52
N ALA A 566 -43.20 6.26 15.66
CA ALA A 566 -44.31 5.41 16.04
C ALA A 566 -45.61 5.87 15.33
N GLU A 567 -45.69 5.70 14.01
CA GLU A 567 -47.02 5.65 13.38
C GLU A 567 -47.81 4.51 14.01
N PRO A 568 -49.03 4.77 14.54
CA PRO A 568 -49.84 3.70 15.11
C PRO A 568 -50.29 2.78 13.98
N VAL A 569 -49.78 1.54 13.98
CA VAL A 569 -50.30 0.48 13.12
C VAL A 569 -51.79 0.33 13.45
N ALA A 570 -52.64 0.75 12.50
CA ALA A 570 -54.08 0.66 12.68
C ALA A 570 -54.48 -0.80 12.85
N GLU A 571 -55.14 -1.13 13.95
CA GLU A 571 -55.79 -2.43 14.12
C GLU A 571 -56.81 -2.60 12.98
N PRO A 572 -56.81 -3.73 12.25
CA PRO A 572 -57.79 -3.95 11.19
C PRO A 572 -59.19 -4.02 11.82
N GLU A 573 -60.15 -3.26 11.28
CA GLU A 573 -61.50 -3.22 11.83
C GLU A 573 -62.12 -4.63 11.88
N PRO A 574 -62.82 -4.98 12.98
CA PRO A 574 -63.49 -6.27 13.11
C PRO A 574 -64.70 -6.34 12.16
N THR A 575 -64.48 -6.89 10.97
CA THR A 575 -65.57 -7.20 10.03
C THR A 575 -66.59 -8.12 10.70
N ALA A 576 -67.83 -7.63 10.82
CA ALA A 576 -68.94 -8.40 11.38
C ALA A 576 -69.19 -9.70 10.59
N PRO A 577 -69.67 -10.78 11.23
CA PRO A 577 -69.94 -12.04 10.55
C PRO A 577 -71.05 -11.87 9.51
N ALA A 578 -70.81 -12.39 8.30
CA ALA A 578 -71.85 -12.68 7.33
C ALA A 578 -72.20 -14.17 7.43
N ASP A 579 -73.49 -14.48 7.40
CA ASP A 579 -74.02 -15.78 7.80
C ASP A 579 -73.55 -16.94 6.91
N PHE A 580 -73.33 -18.10 7.55
CA PHE A 580 -73.01 -19.37 6.91
C PHE A 580 -74.23 -20.29 7.06
N ASP A 581 -75.05 -20.40 6.03
CA ASP A 581 -76.10 -21.44 5.94
C ASP A 581 -76.56 -21.64 4.48
N ASP A 582 -76.97 -22.88 4.18
CA ASP A 582 -77.70 -23.36 2.98
C ASP A 582 -77.10 -23.05 1.59
N TYR A 583 -76.46 -24.05 0.97
CA TYR A 583 -77.04 -24.84 -0.14
C TYR A 583 -76.05 -25.95 -0.60
N GLY A 584 -76.57 -27.12 -0.95
CA GLY A 584 -75.79 -28.24 -1.51
C GLY A 584 -76.25 -28.65 -2.92
N ASP A 585 -75.50 -29.59 -3.51
CA ASP A 585 -75.81 -30.49 -4.63
C ASP A 585 -76.74 -29.98 -5.77
N ASP A 586 -76.18 -29.77 -6.97
CA ASP A 586 -76.34 -30.73 -8.09
C ASP A 586 -75.66 -30.27 -9.42
N TYR A 587 -75.53 -31.23 -10.36
CA TYR A 587 -75.04 -31.13 -11.76
C TYR A 587 -73.52 -30.83 -11.92
N LEU A 588 -72.64 -31.70 -12.45
CA LEU A 588 -72.62 -32.70 -13.55
C LEU A 588 -72.17 -32.17 -14.93
N ASP A 589 -71.21 -32.92 -15.47
CA ASP A 589 -70.79 -33.14 -16.87
C ASP A 589 -70.10 -32.02 -17.70
N ASP A 590 -69.44 -32.48 -18.78
CA ASP A 590 -68.59 -31.83 -19.80
C ASP A 590 -67.11 -31.61 -19.40
N GLU A 591 -66.25 -32.63 -19.49
CA GLU A 591 -65.51 -33.13 -20.67
C GLU A 591 -64.31 -32.26 -21.14
N TYR A 592 -63.10 -32.84 -21.01
CA TYR A 592 -61.86 -32.35 -21.64
C TYR A 592 -61.78 -32.86 -23.09
N PRO A 593 -61.29 -32.02 -24.03
CA PRO A 593 -60.65 -32.48 -25.25
C PRO A 593 -59.13 -32.28 -25.17
N ASP A 594 -58.38 -33.38 -24.99
CA ASP A 594 -57.08 -33.51 -25.64
C ASP A 594 -57.32 -33.72 -27.15
N ASP A 595 -56.49 -33.16 -28.03
CA ASP A 595 -55.80 -33.95 -29.09
C ASP A 595 -54.93 -33.10 -30.04
N ALA A 596 -53.89 -33.76 -30.54
CA ALA A 596 -53.18 -33.58 -31.82
C ALA A 596 -52.72 -32.17 -32.28
N TYR A 597 -51.42 -32.05 -32.55
CA TYR A 597 -50.90 -32.32 -33.91
C TYR A 597 -49.46 -32.86 -33.85
N GLU A 598 -49.28 -34.13 -34.19
CA GLU A 598 -48.00 -34.72 -34.60
C GLU A 598 -47.99 -34.91 -36.12
N GLU A 599 -46.84 -34.70 -36.75
CA GLU A 599 -46.30 -35.35 -37.98
C GLU A 599 -44.86 -34.79 -38.09
N ASP A 600 -43.77 -35.55 -37.96
CA ASP A 600 -43.27 -36.76 -38.69
C ASP A 600 -43.01 -36.51 -40.19
N PHE A 601 -41.89 -36.94 -40.81
CA PHE A 601 -40.70 -37.66 -40.29
C PHE A 601 -39.40 -36.82 -40.47
N ASP A 602 -38.26 -37.15 -41.10
CA ASP A 602 -37.78 -38.30 -41.90
C ASP A 602 -36.23 -38.42 -41.82
N GLU A 603 -35.66 -39.54 -42.29
CA GLU A 603 -34.22 -39.86 -42.35
C GLU A 603 -33.54 -39.21 -43.60
N GLY A 604 -32.22 -39.20 -43.85
CA GLY A 604 -31.05 -39.81 -43.19
C GLY A 604 -29.74 -39.51 -43.95
N SER A 605 -28.69 -40.28 -43.68
CA SER A 605 -27.34 -40.32 -44.30
C SER A 605 -27.28 -40.14 -45.83
N ASP A 606 -26.20 -39.62 -46.48
CA ASP A 606 -24.83 -40.15 -46.34
C ASP A 606 -23.67 -39.30 -46.95
N GLU A 607 -22.45 -39.65 -46.50
CA GLU A 607 -21.08 -39.67 -47.11
C GLU A 607 -20.54 -38.68 -48.22
N VAL A 608 -19.19 -38.58 -48.22
CA VAL A 608 -18.23 -38.23 -49.31
C VAL A 608 -17.72 -36.78 -49.48
N ARG A 609 -16.41 -36.64 -49.15
CA ARG A 609 -15.30 -35.85 -49.77
C ARG A 609 -15.61 -34.73 -50.78
N GLY A 610 -14.87 -33.62 -50.67
CA GLY A 610 -14.55 -32.76 -51.82
C GLY A 610 -13.58 -31.62 -51.54
N GLU A 611 -12.55 -31.50 -52.38
CA GLU A 611 -11.52 -30.45 -52.46
C GLU A 611 -12.05 -29.00 -52.27
N ALA A 612 -11.43 -28.12 -51.47
CA ALA A 612 -10.10 -27.54 -51.63
C ALA A 612 -9.92 -26.75 -52.95
N PHE A 613 -10.14 -25.43 -52.92
CA PHE A 613 -9.39 -24.50 -53.78
C PHE A 613 -9.18 -23.13 -53.12
N ASP A 614 -7.94 -22.64 -53.24
CA ASP A 614 -7.49 -21.29 -52.92
C ASP A 614 -7.85 -20.33 -54.07
N GLN A 615 -8.30 -19.10 -53.78
CA GLN A 615 -7.63 -17.91 -54.35
C GLN A 615 -8.05 -16.56 -53.77
N SER A 616 -7.13 -15.63 -53.94
CA SER A 616 -7.09 -14.30 -53.35
C SER A 616 -7.93 -13.23 -54.06
N SER A 617 -8.30 -12.22 -53.28
CA SER A 617 -8.36 -10.79 -53.67
C SER A 617 -9.21 -10.36 -54.87
N VAL A 618 -10.26 -9.57 -54.58
CA VAL A 618 -10.68 -8.45 -55.44
C VAL A 618 -10.83 -7.20 -54.57
N VAL A 619 -10.32 -6.07 -55.04
CA VAL A 619 -10.48 -4.75 -54.41
C VAL A 619 -11.79 -4.13 -54.89
N GLY A 620 -12.63 -3.63 -53.97
CA GLY A 620 -13.91 -3.01 -54.30
C GLY A 620 -14.30 -1.92 -53.31
N SER A 621 -13.95 -0.67 -53.62
CA SER A 621 -14.34 0.51 -52.85
C SER A 621 -15.78 0.92 -53.11
N ASN A 622 -16.50 1.35 -52.07
CA ASN A 622 -17.46 2.45 -52.16
C ASN A 622 -17.68 3.11 -50.80
N ALA A 623 -18.09 4.38 -50.81
CA ALA A 623 -18.28 5.23 -49.63
C ALA A 623 -19.78 5.58 -49.44
N TYR A 624 -20.05 6.57 -48.59
CA TYR A 624 -21.36 7.16 -48.23
C TYR A 624 -22.19 6.33 -47.22
N LEU A 625 -22.80 6.90 -46.16
CA LEU A 625 -22.88 8.31 -45.71
C LEU A 625 -22.59 8.45 -44.20
N GLU A 626 -22.18 9.67 -43.81
CA GLU A 626 -22.30 10.18 -42.43
C GLU A 626 -23.70 10.78 -42.18
N PRO A 627 -24.14 10.86 -40.92
CA PRO A 627 -25.03 11.93 -40.45
C PRO A 627 -24.33 12.81 -39.40
N GLU A 628 -24.47 14.13 -39.55
CA GLU A 628 -23.99 15.13 -38.58
C GLU A 628 -24.79 15.05 -37.27
N GLY A 629 -24.14 15.35 -36.14
CA GLY A 629 -24.79 15.47 -34.82
C GLY A 629 -23.80 16.02 -33.78
N ASP A 630 -24.12 17.17 -33.21
CA ASP A 630 -23.19 17.96 -32.38
C ASP A 630 -22.68 17.21 -31.14
N LEU A 631 -21.37 17.33 -30.88
CA LEU A 631 -20.75 16.99 -29.60
C LEU A 631 -20.03 18.22 -29.03
N VAL A 632 -20.06 18.32 -27.70
CA VAL A 632 -19.54 19.44 -26.93
C VAL A 632 -18.01 19.37 -26.85
N GLU A 633 -17.35 20.54 -26.88
CA GLU A 633 -15.89 20.65 -26.75
C GLU A 633 -15.42 20.20 -25.35
N GLU A 634 -14.55 19.18 -25.28
CA GLU A 634 -13.69 18.92 -24.12
C GLU A 634 -12.34 19.64 -24.33
N GLU A 635 -11.93 20.50 -23.41
CA GLU A 635 -10.62 21.17 -23.48
C GLU A 635 -9.46 20.19 -23.18
N GLU A 636 -8.61 19.91 -24.18
CA GLU A 636 -7.37 19.16 -23.97
C GLU A 636 -6.39 19.91 -23.06
N LEU A 637 -6.17 19.37 -21.85
CA LEU A 637 -5.24 19.90 -20.87
C LEU A 637 -3.77 19.66 -21.27
N LEU A 638 -3.27 20.50 -22.17
CA LEU A 638 -1.89 20.48 -22.69
C LEU A 638 -0.83 20.72 -21.60
N VAL A 639 -0.38 19.65 -20.95
CA VAL A 639 0.78 19.68 -20.04
C VAL A 639 2.07 19.70 -20.86
N ALA A 640 2.78 20.83 -20.82
CA ALA A 640 4.07 20.98 -21.51
C ALA A 640 5.16 20.06 -20.93
N PRO A 641 6.02 19.43 -21.75
CA PRO A 641 7.03 18.48 -21.29
C PRO A 641 8.19 19.17 -20.56
N MET A 642 8.30 18.94 -19.26
CA MET A 642 9.41 19.38 -18.42
C MET A 642 10.74 18.76 -18.91
N LYS A 643 11.70 19.60 -19.34
CA LYS A 643 12.97 19.15 -19.93
C LYS A 643 13.95 18.67 -18.84
N VAL A 644 14.02 17.36 -18.63
CA VAL A 644 15.11 16.74 -17.86
C VAL A 644 16.41 16.74 -18.69
N PRO A 645 17.52 17.32 -18.22
CA PRO A 645 18.80 17.23 -18.90
C PRO A 645 19.39 15.81 -18.82
N LEU A 646 19.95 15.32 -19.92
CA LEU A 646 20.63 14.03 -19.96
C LEU A 646 22.05 14.14 -19.39
N ALA A 647 22.32 13.44 -18.28
CA ALA A 647 23.67 13.26 -17.77
C ALA A 647 24.55 12.48 -18.78
N PRO A 648 25.85 12.77 -18.88
CA PRO A 648 26.74 12.15 -19.86
C PRO A 648 26.96 10.66 -19.58
N SER A 649 27.14 9.87 -20.64
CA SER A 649 27.41 8.44 -20.56
C SER A 649 28.81 8.15 -19.98
N ALA A 650 28.87 7.43 -18.87
CA ALA A 650 30.13 6.95 -18.29
C ALA A 650 30.87 6.00 -19.25
N ASP A 651 32.20 6.08 -19.26
CA ASP A 651 33.05 5.41 -20.24
C ASP A 651 33.21 3.90 -19.96
N ARG A 652 33.51 3.14 -21.00
CA ARG A 652 33.53 1.67 -21.03
C ARG A 652 34.57 1.06 -20.07
N GLN A 653 35.64 1.79 -19.77
CA GLN A 653 36.68 1.37 -18.83
C GLN A 653 36.20 1.30 -17.37
N SER A 654 35.23 2.14 -16.97
CA SER A 654 34.71 2.14 -15.59
C SER A 654 34.08 0.79 -15.19
N ILE A 655 33.50 0.08 -16.16
CA ILE A 655 32.83 -1.21 -15.96
C ILE A 655 33.86 -2.32 -15.65
N GLU A 656 35.04 -2.29 -16.29
CA GLU A 656 36.07 -3.30 -16.09
C GLU A 656 36.74 -3.13 -14.71
N THR A 657 36.98 -1.90 -14.26
CA THR A 657 37.51 -1.63 -12.91
C THR A 657 36.55 -2.08 -11.80
N MET A 658 35.24 -1.84 -11.93
CA MET A 658 34.24 -2.34 -10.98
C MET A 658 34.20 -3.88 -10.94
N THR A 659 34.45 -4.55 -12.07
CA THR A 659 34.47 -6.02 -12.14
C THR A 659 35.67 -6.61 -11.40
N ALA A 660 36.81 -5.90 -11.36
CA ALA A 660 37.98 -6.31 -10.58
C ALA A 660 37.74 -6.17 -9.06
N ALA A 661 37.14 -5.07 -8.61
CA ALA A 661 36.76 -4.88 -7.20
C ALA A 661 35.84 -6.00 -6.68
N PHE A 662 34.87 -6.41 -7.52
CA PHE A 662 33.91 -7.48 -7.22
C PHE A 662 34.54 -8.87 -7.00
N LEU A 663 35.81 -9.06 -7.37
CA LEU A 663 36.57 -10.30 -7.13
C LEU A 663 37.57 -10.17 -5.96
N GLY A 664 38.02 -8.97 -5.61
CA GLY A 664 38.97 -8.74 -4.50
C GLY A 664 38.35 -8.99 -3.13
N GLU A 665 37.24 -8.32 -2.81
CA GLU A 665 36.59 -8.45 -1.49
C GLU A 665 36.02 -9.85 -1.21
N ALA A 666 35.73 -10.62 -2.28
CA ALA A 666 35.22 -11.98 -2.18
C ALA A 666 36.26 -13.02 -1.72
N LEU A 667 37.56 -12.70 -1.80
CA LEU A 667 38.66 -13.58 -1.38
C LEU A 667 39.32 -13.14 -0.06
N ALA A 668 39.07 -11.92 0.41
CA ALA A 668 39.62 -11.41 1.66
C ALA A 668 38.88 -11.91 2.93
N ASN A 669 37.72 -12.56 2.78
CA ASN A 669 36.84 -13.00 3.87
C ASN A 669 36.72 -14.53 4.01
N SER A 670 37.60 -15.32 3.38
CA SER A 670 37.63 -16.80 3.53
C SER A 670 38.72 -17.32 4.47
N ASP A 671 39.82 -16.57 4.66
CA ASP A 671 41.05 -17.09 5.25
C ASP A 671 41.30 -16.52 6.66
N SER A 672 40.33 -16.68 7.57
CA SER A 672 40.51 -16.27 8.98
C SER A 672 39.69 -17.11 9.99
N ALA A 673 39.60 -18.43 9.79
CA ALA A 673 38.85 -19.33 10.68
C ALA A 673 39.37 -20.79 10.70
N ASP A 674 40.65 -21.02 11.02
CA ASP A 674 41.13 -22.33 11.46
C ASP A 674 42.49 -22.25 12.18
N SER A 675 42.48 -22.19 13.52
CA SER A 675 43.65 -22.45 14.38
C SER A 675 43.24 -22.64 15.85
N GLU A 676 42.76 -23.83 16.21
CA GLU A 676 42.70 -24.23 17.62
C GLU A 676 44.14 -24.48 18.13
N GLU A 677 44.62 -23.69 19.10
CA GLU A 677 45.85 -23.98 19.84
C GLU A 677 45.53 -24.34 21.29
N THR A 678 45.98 -25.51 21.72
CA THR A 678 45.61 -26.10 23.02
C THR A 678 46.43 -25.54 24.18
N ALA A 679 45.75 -24.97 25.18
CA ALA A 679 46.36 -24.61 26.48
C ALA A 679 46.01 -25.66 27.56
N PRO A 680 46.97 -26.08 28.41
CA PRO A 680 46.75 -27.09 29.45
C PRO A 680 46.14 -26.52 30.74
N TYR A 681 45.69 -27.44 31.60
CA TYR A 681 45.02 -27.23 32.88
C TYR A 681 46.02 -27.01 34.03
N GLU A 682 45.87 -25.93 34.82
CA GLU A 682 46.56 -25.72 36.11
C GLU A 682 45.62 -25.16 37.21
N ASP A 683 46.12 -25.18 38.46
CA ASP A 683 45.37 -25.25 39.72
C ASP A 683 45.02 -23.87 40.34
N PRO A 684 43.75 -23.58 40.68
CA PRO A 684 43.34 -22.29 41.22
C PRO A 684 43.73 -22.08 42.70
N THR A 685 44.96 -21.64 42.96
CA THR A 685 45.33 -21.02 44.24
C THR A 685 46.09 -19.69 44.10
N GLN A 686 45.81 -18.79 45.07
CA GLN A 686 46.49 -17.52 45.38
C GLN A 686 46.05 -16.23 44.64
N ARG A 687 45.15 -15.51 45.34
CA ARG A 687 44.98 -14.03 45.43
C ARG A 687 44.30 -13.31 44.27
#